data_AF-A0A1G2ZS35-F1
#
_entry.id   AF-A0A1G2ZS35-F1
#
_cell.length_a   1.000
_cell.length_b   1.000
_cell.length_c   1.000
_cell.angle_alpha   90.00
_cell.angle_beta   90.00
_cell.angle_gamma   90.00
#
_symmetry.space_group_name_H-M   'P 1'
#
loop_
_entity.id
_entity.type
_entity.pdbx_description
1 polymer ?
#
loop_
_entity_poly.entity_id
_entity_poly.type
_entity_poly.pdbx_seq_one_letter_code
_entity_poly.pdbx_strand_id
1 'polypeptide(L)'
;MSAKKFLSLILILAITSLTLADNGKITVAGATQFDWFFSFKSTFPAATHDYIDVDDNGKSILVNGQLQQLAATYTGSETKQELLAHGPWILNYRGTGSGNGLEELVAYFDSPTDGNELANIDGTVNRWTYGASADYPFPPLDRIDIAAMDVPTTQFVSIGSQENAFPFLKPFDDGYGKSPITPWDGDSTNQLADLGELNINTANPDDKTIFDFPIGWYPFCFLASKATGLENITIQELQCLYLTGRSLSGINYNVPTRDSGSGTRNAVMSSIGVDPSWGRGDNLGRTGKNPNMEILGPAYQYNNIDSSTTSSRNHRNNRFMVSYQTLYSSKGVPLINTGWYECLNISFDGGKTFVRPEDPVDPAEIPDEIENRIDKYGDQPNWQSNIFWPNASNGWRIGGSETFATVGEPYATNLPARLSAYKTSAHGFGMRNPDAAAFIINITESIKAVLELGPNPSTAGSPGQALAFKSILVAGIYGLPSPGNPAEFVVDPDLYNPALTGLPFSGVGLDPYGSHGYGLLPNRDTNGDGKATGADAPYTDLNSNVIQWNPFDPRYALQGDINQNGTWDADDLHLAVLILGNGAAAPVDPLISYDVLCDFDSNGWFDPNDVRFMADGVILWPLTDTSISDCSEAVCRQKNFAMVDDSSVTGNFFSTVLAHGTYKSGDSRADIAMLKEGKLYAQAGAAPLVDGVVDQTDISYIQKVLDGRLLSDICKYQVRENRLSWLDPIDRVFADYSCDMNNDLYIDLEDLRIMVEDILETEIGDFDLNGAKDNSDRQVIINNMNQAGTYIDGDLTGDAIVDSADLAAFDAF
;
A
#
# COMPACT_ATOMS: atom_id res chain seq x y z
N MET A 1 -51.64 25.71 43.05
CA MET A 1 -50.21 25.37 43.21
C MET A 1 -49.49 26.59 43.75
N SER A 2 -48.77 26.47 44.88
CA SER A 2 -48.12 27.64 45.50
C SER A 2 -46.75 27.90 44.88
N ALA A 3 -46.36 29.18 44.77
CA ALA A 3 -45.12 29.66 44.18
C ALA A 3 -43.84 29.00 44.74
N LYS A 4 -43.91 28.38 45.93
CA LYS A 4 -42.80 27.59 46.50
C LYS A 4 -42.49 26.31 45.72
N LYS A 5 -43.48 25.69 45.05
CA LYS A 5 -43.24 24.50 44.21
C LYS A 5 -42.65 24.83 42.83
N PHE A 6 -42.86 26.06 42.34
CA PHE A 6 -42.30 26.50 41.05
C PHE A 6 -40.83 26.93 41.19
N LEU A 7 -40.47 27.58 42.31
CA LEU A 7 -39.07 27.96 42.59
C LEU A 7 -38.18 26.75 42.89
N SER A 8 -38.69 25.72 43.57
CA SER A 8 -37.95 24.47 43.79
C SER A 8 -37.76 23.66 42.51
N LEU A 9 -38.67 23.75 41.53
CA LEU A 9 -38.51 23.07 40.24
C LEU A 9 -37.47 23.78 39.36
N ILE A 10 -37.39 25.12 39.39
CA ILE A 10 -36.37 25.89 38.67
C ILE A 10 -34.99 25.75 39.31
N LEU A 11 -34.89 25.66 40.65
CA LEU A 11 -33.60 25.42 41.32
C LEU A 11 -33.10 23.97 41.18
N ILE A 12 -34.01 23.00 41.02
CA ILE A 12 -33.66 21.60 40.74
C ILE A 12 -33.31 21.41 39.25
N LEU A 13 -33.97 22.12 38.32
CA LEU A 13 -33.56 22.10 36.90
C LEU A 13 -32.29 22.91 36.60
N ALA A 14 -31.98 23.96 37.39
CA ALA A 14 -30.76 24.75 37.20
C ALA A 14 -29.48 24.11 37.81
N ILE A 15 -29.61 23.01 38.56
CA ILE A 15 -28.46 22.29 39.16
C ILE A 15 -28.12 21.00 38.38
N THR A 16 -28.93 20.58 37.41
CA THR A 16 -28.68 19.34 36.63
C THR A 16 -28.12 19.54 35.23
N SER A 17 -27.67 20.75 34.87
CA SER A 17 -26.75 20.96 33.75
C SER A 17 -25.38 21.40 34.26
N LEU A 18 -24.89 20.77 35.34
CA LEU A 18 -23.47 20.49 35.39
C LEU A 18 -23.26 19.49 34.26
N THR A 19 -22.76 19.95 33.11
CA THR A 19 -22.06 19.10 32.18
C THR A 19 -21.15 18.24 33.03
N LEU A 20 -21.46 16.94 33.16
CA LEU A 20 -20.53 15.97 33.71
C LEU A 20 -19.32 16.10 32.80
N ALA A 21 -18.30 16.82 33.25
CA ALA A 21 -16.99 16.76 32.62
C ALA A 21 -16.70 15.26 32.45
N ASP A 22 -16.35 14.84 31.24
CA ASP A 22 -16.09 13.44 30.86
C ASP A 22 -14.80 12.91 31.52
N ASN A 23 -14.63 13.21 32.80
CA ASN A 23 -13.46 12.96 33.61
C ASN A 23 -13.03 11.50 33.43
N GLY A 24 -11.88 11.33 32.81
CA GLY A 24 -11.17 10.08 32.62
C GLY A 24 -11.46 9.32 31.33
N LYS A 25 -12.35 9.76 30.42
CA LYS A 25 -12.58 9.03 29.16
C LYS A 25 -11.69 9.55 28.03
N ILE A 26 -10.90 8.66 27.44
CA ILE A 26 -10.01 8.95 26.31
C ILE A 26 -10.29 7.94 25.19
N THR A 27 -10.48 8.44 23.97
CA THR A 27 -10.65 7.60 22.79
C THR A 27 -9.50 7.82 21.80
N VAL A 28 -8.81 6.73 21.47
CA VAL A 28 -7.78 6.66 20.43
C VAL A 28 -8.30 5.80 19.29
N ALA A 29 -8.15 6.23 18.05
CA ALA A 29 -8.46 5.43 16.86
C ALA A 29 -7.25 5.39 15.92
N GLY A 30 -6.99 4.27 15.25
CA GLY A 30 -6.05 4.22 14.14
C GLY A 30 -5.11 3.02 14.10
N ALA A 31 -3.82 3.29 13.91
CA ALA A 31 -2.74 2.36 13.56
C ALA A 31 -2.78 1.02 14.31
N THR A 32 -3.13 -0.07 13.61
CA THR A 32 -3.13 -1.43 14.19
C THR A 32 -1.73 -1.94 14.53
N GLN A 33 -0.69 -1.37 13.93
CA GLN A 33 0.71 -1.64 14.27
C GLN A 33 1.02 -1.28 15.72
N PHE A 34 0.27 -0.34 16.30
CA PHE A 34 0.45 0.13 17.66
C PHE A 34 -0.43 -0.57 18.69
N ASP A 35 -1.20 -1.61 18.29
CA ASP A 35 -2.04 -2.38 19.22
C ASP A 35 -1.26 -2.93 20.42
N TRP A 36 0.01 -3.32 20.23
CA TRP A 36 0.84 -3.84 21.32
C TRP A 36 1.03 -2.86 22.48
N PHE A 37 0.97 -1.55 22.21
CA PHE A 37 1.13 -0.49 23.22
C PHE A 37 -0.11 -0.35 24.10
N PHE A 38 -1.29 -0.64 23.51
CA PHE A 38 -2.59 -0.56 24.18
C PHE A 38 -3.08 -1.92 24.74
N SER A 39 -2.70 -3.05 24.14
CA SER A 39 -3.30 -4.37 24.38
C SER A 39 -2.50 -5.29 25.31
N PHE A 40 -3.22 -6.21 25.97
CA PHE A 40 -2.68 -7.19 26.93
C PHE A 40 -2.04 -8.43 26.28
N LYS A 41 -2.18 -8.61 24.95
CA LYS A 41 -1.51 -9.73 24.25
C LYS A 41 0.01 -9.64 24.38
N SER A 42 0.53 -8.42 24.55
CA SER A 42 1.86 -8.21 25.10
C SER A 42 1.73 -8.00 26.61
N THR A 43 2.60 -8.62 27.41
CA THR A 43 2.58 -8.63 28.89
C THR A 43 2.72 -7.25 29.56
N PHE A 44 2.54 -6.14 28.81
CA PHE A 44 2.91 -4.79 29.21
C PHE A 44 2.11 -3.71 28.45
N PRO A 45 0.87 -3.38 28.85
CA PRO A 45 0.06 -2.31 28.25
C PRO A 45 0.57 -0.95 28.72
N ALA A 46 1.68 -0.53 28.14
CA ALA A 46 2.44 0.64 28.57
C ALA A 46 1.68 1.96 28.42
N ALA A 47 0.68 2.02 27.54
CA ALA A 47 -0.19 3.18 27.37
C ALA A 47 -0.84 3.64 28.68
N THR A 48 -1.12 2.73 29.62
CA THR A 48 -1.83 3.05 30.85
C THR A 48 -0.91 3.41 32.01
N HIS A 49 0.41 3.51 31.81
CA HIS A 49 1.36 3.74 32.90
C HIS A 49 1.45 5.22 33.26
N ASP A 50 1.32 5.54 34.55
CA ASP A 50 1.29 6.91 35.05
C ASP A 50 2.69 7.41 35.41
N TYR A 51 3.35 8.13 34.51
CA TYR A 51 4.71 8.61 34.70
C TYR A 51 4.79 9.93 35.50
N ILE A 52 3.84 10.86 35.31
CA ILE A 52 3.87 12.20 35.96
C ILE A 52 2.72 12.46 36.96
N ASP A 53 2.05 11.42 37.47
CA ASP A 53 0.86 11.53 38.36
C ASP A 53 -0.24 12.39 37.71
N VAL A 54 -0.60 12.05 36.48
CA VAL A 54 -1.64 12.81 35.76
C VAL A 54 -3.02 12.63 36.37
N ASP A 55 -3.23 11.56 37.13
CA ASP A 55 -4.52 11.20 37.71
C ASP A 55 -4.77 11.73 39.14
N ASP A 56 -3.78 12.36 39.77
CA ASP A 56 -3.83 12.98 41.12
C ASP A 56 -4.01 12.01 42.28
N ASN A 57 -3.69 10.74 42.09
CA ASN A 57 -3.82 9.77 43.18
C ASN A 57 -2.63 9.84 44.17
N GLY A 58 -1.65 10.74 43.91
CA GLY A 58 -0.50 11.02 44.76
C GLY A 58 0.66 10.06 44.54
N LYS A 59 0.68 9.36 43.41
CA LYS A 59 1.68 8.37 43.05
C LYS A 59 2.12 8.60 41.61
N SER A 60 3.36 8.22 41.27
CA SER A 60 3.83 8.07 39.90
C SER A 60 4.77 6.87 39.77
N ILE A 61 4.83 6.27 38.58
CA ILE A 61 5.77 5.22 38.16
C ILE A 61 5.64 3.90 38.93
N LEU A 62 6.32 3.76 40.07
CA LEU A 62 6.41 2.52 40.83
C LEU A 62 5.98 2.74 42.28
N VAL A 63 4.89 2.08 42.66
CA VAL A 63 4.32 2.10 44.02
C VAL A 63 4.51 0.72 44.62
N ASN A 64 5.39 0.60 45.61
CA ASN A 64 5.70 -0.68 46.27
C ASN A 64 6.12 -1.80 45.29
N GLY A 65 6.84 -1.44 44.22
CA GLY A 65 7.29 -2.39 43.19
C GLY A 65 6.21 -2.79 42.18
N GLN A 66 5.03 -2.17 42.22
CA GLN A 66 3.99 -2.30 41.20
C GLN A 66 3.88 -1.03 40.38
N LEU A 67 3.72 -1.18 39.06
CA LEU A 67 3.52 -0.03 38.17
C LEU A 67 2.16 0.60 38.43
N GLN A 68 2.15 1.91 38.60
CA GLN A 68 0.90 2.65 38.68
C GLN A 68 0.23 2.72 37.31
N GLN A 69 -1.09 2.61 37.34
CA GLN A 69 -1.93 2.57 36.16
C GLN A 69 -2.97 3.68 36.22
N LEU A 70 -3.07 4.45 35.14
CA LEU A 70 -4.14 5.42 34.86
C LEU A 70 -5.49 4.73 34.70
N ALA A 71 -5.46 3.52 34.13
CA ALA A 71 -6.61 2.71 33.81
C ALA A 71 -6.45 1.28 34.37
N ALA A 72 -7.37 0.88 35.25
CA ALA A 72 -7.40 -0.47 35.81
C ALA A 72 -7.87 -1.49 34.79
N THR A 73 -7.50 -2.77 34.95
CA THR A 73 -7.91 -3.85 34.05
C THR A 73 -9.42 -4.00 34.07
N TYR A 74 -10.06 -3.95 32.90
CA TYR A 74 -11.46 -4.33 32.76
C TYR A 74 -11.58 -5.86 32.65
N THR A 75 -12.47 -6.51 33.40
CA THR A 75 -12.68 -7.98 33.34
C THR A 75 -13.99 -8.37 32.67
N GLY A 76 -14.73 -7.41 32.11
CA GLY A 76 -15.98 -7.67 31.40
C GLY A 76 -17.23 -7.68 32.28
N SER A 77 -17.08 -7.49 33.60
CA SER A 77 -18.19 -7.59 34.56
C SER A 77 -18.41 -6.34 35.42
N GLU A 78 -17.44 -5.42 35.40
CA GLU A 78 -17.46 -4.20 36.20
C GLU A 78 -18.34 -3.12 35.57
N THR A 79 -19.08 -2.42 36.42
CA THR A 79 -19.73 -1.16 36.09
C THR A 79 -18.72 -0.03 35.90
N LYS A 80 -19.12 1.05 35.21
CA LYS A 80 -18.32 2.29 35.09
C LYS A 80 -17.79 2.77 36.45
N GLN A 81 -18.62 2.71 37.50
CA GLN A 81 -18.23 3.17 38.84
C GLN A 81 -17.21 2.24 39.50
N GLU A 82 -17.29 0.92 39.27
CA GLU A 82 -16.28 -0.03 39.74
C GLU A 82 -14.94 0.16 39.00
N LEU A 83 -14.96 0.45 37.70
CA LEU A 83 -13.75 0.76 36.95
C LEU A 83 -13.08 2.04 37.42
N LEU A 84 -13.86 3.12 37.57
CA LEU A 84 -13.37 4.39 38.10
C LEU A 84 -12.83 4.27 39.54
N ALA A 85 -13.31 3.30 40.32
CA ALA A 85 -12.80 3.02 41.66
C ALA A 85 -11.45 2.28 41.65
N HIS A 86 -11.13 1.54 40.58
CA HIS A 86 -9.88 0.79 40.44
C HIS A 86 -8.80 1.58 39.68
N GLY A 87 -9.21 2.46 38.76
CA GLY A 87 -8.34 3.37 38.02
C GLY A 87 -9.18 4.55 37.50
N PRO A 88 -8.71 5.80 37.63
CA PRO A 88 -9.55 6.96 37.37
C PRO A 88 -9.89 7.15 35.89
N TRP A 89 -9.19 6.50 34.96
CA TRP A 89 -9.40 6.66 33.52
C TRP A 89 -9.95 5.39 32.82
N ILE A 90 -10.63 5.65 31.72
CA ILE A 90 -11.12 4.72 30.71
C ILE A 90 -10.44 5.09 29.39
N LEU A 91 -9.45 4.28 29.00
CA LEU A 91 -8.75 4.39 27.72
C LEU A 91 -9.35 3.39 26.73
N ASN A 92 -9.95 3.91 25.66
CA ASN A 92 -10.49 3.11 24.56
C ASN A 92 -9.60 3.29 23.34
N TYR A 93 -9.04 2.19 22.84
CA TYR A 93 -8.28 2.15 21.60
C TYR A 93 -9.04 1.33 20.56
N ARG A 94 -9.22 1.92 19.38
CA ARG A 94 -9.88 1.30 18.22
C ARG A 94 -8.84 1.07 17.13
N GLY A 95 -8.53 -0.19 16.85
CA GLY A 95 -7.56 -0.58 15.84
C GLY A 95 -8.18 -0.57 14.44
N THR A 96 -8.44 0.62 13.89
CA THR A 96 -9.17 0.82 12.63
C THR A 96 -8.27 0.98 11.40
N GLY A 97 -6.95 1.12 11.61
CA GLY A 97 -6.00 1.54 10.57
C GLY A 97 -5.79 3.05 10.59
N SER A 98 -4.57 3.50 10.28
CA SER A 98 -4.12 4.88 10.52
C SER A 98 -4.98 5.96 9.82
N GLY A 99 -5.25 5.81 8.53
CA GLY A 99 -6.09 6.74 7.77
C GLY A 99 -7.54 6.72 8.23
N ASN A 100 -8.12 5.54 8.45
CA ASN A 100 -9.47 5.42 9.03
C ASN A 100 -9.56 6.06 10.41
N GLY A 101 -8.52 5.94 11.25
CA GLY A 101 -8.45 6.61 12.55
C GLY A 101 -8.44 8.14 12.43
N LEU A 102 -7.76 8.68 11.42
CA LEU A 102 -7.79 10.11 11.10
C LEU A 102 -9.16 10.54 10.57
N GLU A 103 -9.78 9.78 9.68
CA GLU A 103 -11.14 10.05 9.19
C GLU A 103 -12.17 10.04 10.34
N GLU A 104 -12.04 9.12 11.29
CA GLU A 104 -12.86 9.13 12.49
C GLU A 104 -12.56 10.36 13.38
N LEU A 105 -11.30 10.78 13.51
CA LEU A 105 -10.98 12.04 14.21
C LEU A 105 -11.67 13.25 13.55
N VAL A 106 -11.63 13.34 12.23
CA VAL A 106 -12.30 14.39 11.44
C VAL A 106 -13.81 14.33 11.62
N ALA A 107 -14.42 13.16 11.40
CA ALA A 107 -15.86 12.97 11.46
C ALA A 107 -16.45 13.28 12.84
N TYR A 108 -15.70 13.00 13.91
CA TYR A 108 -16.14 13.20 15.29
C TYR A 108 -15.65 14.50 15.94
N PHE A 109 -15.00 15.38 15.19
CA PHE A 109 -14.59 16.69 15.71
C PHE A 109 -15.82 17.56 16.07
N ASP A 110 -16.74 17.76 15.12
CA ASP A 110 -17.92 18.64 15.26
C ASP A 110 -19.27 17.91 15.29
N SER A 111 -19.27 16.58 15.27
CA SER A 111 -20.52 15.81 15.31
C SER A 111 -21.29 16.04 16.61
N PRO A 112 -22.62 16.27 16.56
CA PRO A 112 -23.44 16.38 17.76
C PRO A 112 -23.42 15.06 18.54
N THR A 113 -23.43 15.16 19.88
CA THR A 113 -23.29 14.04 20.83
C THR A 113 -24.36 12.94 20.74
N ASP A 114 -25.33 13.03 19.84
CA ASP A 114 -26.54 12.20 19.90
C ASP A 114 -26.83 11.46 18.56
N GLY A 115 -25.87 11.38 17.62
CA GLY A 115 -26.16 10.96 16.25
C GLY A 115 -25.28 9.86 15.62
N ASN A 116 -24.03 9.68 16.04
CA ASN A 116 -23.09 8.84 15.31
C ASN A 116 -22.66 7.64 16.17
N GLU A 117 -23.37 6.51 16.03
CA GLU A 117 -22.86 5.24 16.55
C GLU A 117 -21.50 4.95 15.90
N LEU A 118 -20.44 4.91 16.70
CA LEU A 118 -19.14 4.42 16.25
C LEU A 118 -19.33 3.03 15.65
N ALA A 119 -18.76 2.80 14.46
CA ALA A 119 -18.78 1.48 13.85
C ALA A 119 -18.24 0.43 14.84
N ASN A 120 -18.91 -0.72 14.86
CA ASN A 120 -18.63 -1.79 15.80
C ASN A 120 -17.35 -2.52 15.37
N ILE A 121 -16.21 -2.06 15.90
CA ILE A 121 -14.88 -2.51 15.50
C ILE A 121 -14.16 -3.10 16.72
N ASP A 122 -13.37 -4.14 16.49
CA ASP A 122 -12.49 -4.73 17.49
C ASP A 122 -11.55 -3.67 18.08
N GLY A 123 -11.31 -3.74 19.38
CA GLY A 123 -10.46 -2.78 20.06
C GLY A 123 -10.04 -3.23 21.45
N THR A 124 -9.42 -2.32 22.17
CA THR A 124 -9.02 -2.54 23.57
C THR A 124 -9.59 -1.43 24.45
N VAL A 125 -10.22 -1.81 25.57
CA VAL A 125 -10.56 -0.88 26.66
C VAL A 125 -9.81 -1.29 27.89
N ASN A 126 -9.07 -0.38 28.52
CA ASN A 126 -8.50 -0.63 29.85
C ASN A 126 -7.80 -2.00 29.94
N ARG A 127 -7.09 -2.39 28.86
CA ARG A 127 -6.34 -3.66 28.69
C ARG A 127 -7.17 -4.91 28.36
N TRP A 128 -8.47 -4.78 28.13
CA TRP A 128 -9.35 -5.88 27.70
C TRP A 128 -9.69 -5.76 26.21
N THR A 129 -9.39 -6.81 25.44
CA THR A 129 -9.82 -6.90 24.04
C THR A 129 -11.32 -7.14 23.99
N TYR A 130 -12.03 -6.33 23.22
CA TYR A 130 -13.44 -6.54 22.92
C TYR A 130 -13.62 -6.75 21.41
N GLY A 131 -14.62 -7.53 21.05
CA GLY A 131 -15.00 -7.73 19.65
C GLY A 131 -16.32 -7.05 19.33
N ALA A 132 -16.66 -6.98 18.05
CA ALA A 132 -17.90 -6.37 17.56
C ALA A 132 -19.22 -6.94 18.15
N SER A 133 -19.19 -8.07 18.87
CA SER A 133 -20.38 -8.67 19.48
C SER A 133 -20.42 -8.62 21.00
N ALA A 134 -19.40 -8.03 21.64
CA ALA A 134 -19.37 -7.89 23.09
C ALA A 134 -20.25 -6.73 23.52
N ASP A 135 -21.05 -6.92 24.58
CA ASP A 135 -21.78 -5.84 25.25
C ASP A 135 -20.76 -4.81 25.77
N TYR A 136 -20.51 -3.79 24.96
CA TYR A 136 -19.69 -2.65 25.34
C TYR A 136 -20.39 -1.96 26.51
N PRO A 137 -19.80 -1.93 27.73
CA PRO A 137 -20.49 -1.47 28.94
C PRO A 137 -20.66 0.06 28.99
N PHE A 138 -20.10 0.77 28.01
CA PHE A 138 -20.22 2.21 27.86
C PHE A 138 -21.10 2.50 26.64
N PRO A 139 -21.91 3.56 26.62
CA PRO A 139 -22.46 4.02 25.35
C PRO A 139 -21.29 4.32 24.40
N PRO A 140 -21.44 4.06 23.08
CA PRO A 140 -20.45 4.46 22.08
C PRO A 140 -20.08 5.92 22.31
N LEU A 141 -18.78 6.21 22.29
CA LEU A 141 -18.31 7.55 22.59
C LEU A 141 -18.56 8.43 21.37
N ASP A 142 -19.23 9.55 21.56
CA ASP A 142 -19.49 10.51 20.46
C ASP A 142 -18.26 11.36 20.12
N ARG A 143 -17.04 10.85 20.41
CA ARG A 143 -15.78 11.53 20.09
C ARG A 143 -14.59 10.60 19.92
N ILE A 144 -13.69 11.01 19.04
CA ILE A 144 -12.29 10.58 18.97
C ILE A 144 -11.43 11.73 19.50
N ASP A 145 -10.50 11.44 20.40
CA ASP A 145 -9.60 12.45 20.97
C ASP A 145 -8.23 12.47 20.27
N ILE A 146 -7.76 11.30 19.84
CA ILE A 146 -6.42 11.08 19.27
C ILE A 146 -6.53 10.11 18.09
N ALA A 147 -5.91 10.46 16.97
CA ALA A 147 -5.63 9.51 15.89
C ALA A 147 -4.21 8.96 16.04
N ALA A 148 -4.05 7.64 16.10
CA ALA A 148 -2.75 6.97 16.05
C ALA A 148 -2.42 6.62 14.59
N MET A 149 -1.23 7.00 14.13
CA MET A 149 -0.89 6.97 12.71
C MET A 149 0.52 6.43 12.49
N ASP A 150 0.71 5.59 11.46
CA ASP A 150 2.03 5.01 11.12
C ASP A 150 3.00 6.06 10.49
N VAL A 151 2.46 7.19 10.01
CA VAL A 151 3.19 8.35 9.45
C VAL A 151 2.53 9.66 9.92
N PRO A 152 3.19 10.83 9.82
CA PRO A 152 2.59 12.14 10.14
C PRO A 152 1.30 12.45 9.36
N THR A 153 0.44 13.34 9.90
CA THR A 153 -0.87 13.69 9.32
C THR A 153 -0.70 14.19 7.88
N THR A 154 0.39 14.91 7.62
CA THR A 154 0.71 15.50 6.31
C THR A 154 0.81 14.47 5.17
N GLN A 155 1.09 13.20 5.50
CA GLN A 155 1.19 12.11 4.52
C GLN A 155 -0.13 11.34 4.34
N PHE A 156 -1.17 11.65 5.12
CA PHE A 156 -2.51 11.03 5.04
C PHE A 156 -3.58 11.91 4.43
N VAL A 157 -3.28 13.18 4.18
CA VAL A 157 -4.30 14.18 3.83
C VAL A 157 -4.15 14.63 2.39
N SER A 158 -5.27 14.74 1.70
CA SER A 158 -5.31 15.32 0.37
C SER A 158 -5.30 16.86 0.46
N ILE A 159 -4.59 17.52 -0.45
CA ILE A 159 -4.43 18.99 -0.45
C ILE A 159 -4.70 19.52 -1.86
N GLY A 160 -5.33 20.69 -1.94
CA GLY A 160 -5.44 21.42 -3.21
C GLY A 160 -6.51 20.89 -4.17
N SER A 161 -6.33 21.11 -5.47
CA SER A 161 -7.26 20.69 -6.52
C SER A 161 -6.88 19.34 -7.13
N GLN A 162 -7.86 18.47 -7.37
CA GLN A 162 -7.65 17.22 -8.12
C GLN A 162 -7.13 17.49 -9.54
N GLU A 163 -7.44 18.64 -10.13
CA GLU A 163 -6.87 19.04 -11.41
C GLU A 163 -5.35 19.02 -11.35
N ASN A 164 -4.74 19.44 -10.24
CA ASN A 164 -3.28 19.55 -10.06
C ASN A 164 -2.60 18.25 -9.62
N ALA A 165 -3.35 17.15 -9.48
CA ALA A 165 -2.81 15.88 -9.01
C ALA A 165 -1.67 15.37 -9.91
N PHE A 166 -0.58 14.90 -9.29
CA PHE A 166 0.56 14.36 -10.02
C PHE A 166 1.30 13.31 -9.18
N PRO A 167 1.81 12.21 -9.78
CA PRO A 167 2.33 11.04 -9.05
C PRO A 167 3.54 11.29 -8.16
N PHE A 168 4.26 12.40 -8.36
CA PHE A 168 5.48 12.71 -7.61
C PHE A 168 5.35 13.93 -6.69
N LEU A 169 4.12 14.42 -6.47
CA LEU A 169 3.87 15.51 -5.53
C LEU A 169 4.28 15.12 -4.11
N LYS A 170 4.66 16.14 -3.34
CA LYS A 170 5.04 15.99 -1.94
C LYS A 170 3.93 16.48 -1.03
N PRO A 171 3.96 16.11 0.26
CA PRO A 171 3.09 16.74 1.25
C PRO A 171 3.14 18.27 1.10
N PHE A 172 1.98 18.92 1.23
CA PHE A 172 1.76 20.37 1.04
C PHE A 172 1.68 20.87 -0.42
N ASP A 173 2.06 20.08 -1.41
CA ASP A 173 1.88 20.48 -2.81
C ASP A 173 0.39 20.45 -3.21
N ASP A 174 0.01 21.37 -4.09
CA ASP A 174 -1.35 21.45 -4.64
C ASP A 174 -1.64 20.24 -5.52
N GLY A 175 -2.64 19.42 -5.16
CA GLY A 175 -3.00 18.18 -5.84
C GLY A 175 -2.49 16.91 -5.17
N TYR A 176 -1.68 17.03 -4.10
CA TYR A 176 -1.19 15.88 -3.35
C TYR A 176 -2.36 15.06 -2.76
N GLY A 177 -2.29 13.74 -2.89
CA GLY A 177 -3.29 12.81 -2.39
C GLY A 177 -4.59 12.75 -3.21
N LYS A 178 -4.63 13.39 -4.39
CA LYS A 178 -5.85 13.53 -5.22
C LYS A 178 -5.78 12.78 -6.55
N SER A 179 -5.09 11.66 -6.62
CA SER A 179 -5.10 10.82 -7.83
C SER A 179 -6.52 10.62 -8.37
N PRO A 180 -6.77 10.91 -9.66
CA PRO A 180 -8.07 10.66 -10.29
C PRO A 180 -8.28 9.19 -10.66
N ILE A 181 -7.27 8.32 -10.47
CA ILE A 181 -7.30 6.92 -10.90
C ILE A 181 -8.02 6.06 -9.86
N THR A 182 -9.13 5.47 -10.27
CA THR A 182 -9.89 4.49 -9.48
C THR A 182 -9.57 3.07 -9.92
N PRO A 183 -9.71 2.06 -9.05
CA PRO A 183 -9.76 0.66 -9.46
C PRO A 183 -10.87 0.45 -10.50
N TRP A 184 -10.67 -0.47 -11.45
CA TRP A 184 -11.55 -0.60 -12.62
C TRP A 184 -12.81 -1.43 -12.36
N ASP A 185 -12.79 -2.35 -11.38
CA ASP A 185 -13.90 -3.23 -10.98
C ASP A 185 -14.47 -2.92 -9.58
N GLY A 186 -13.98 -1.85 -8.93
CA GLY A 186 -14.35 -1.50 -7.56
C GLY A 186 -14.90 -0.08 -7.41
N ASP A 187 -15.91 0.08 -6.55
CA ASP A 187 -16.39 1.38 -6.07
C ASP A 187 -15.44 1.93 -4.97
N SER A 188 -14.14 1.99 -5.27
CA SER A 188 -13.10 2.42 -4.32
C SER A 188 -12.31 3.61 -4.85
N THR A 189 -11.77 4.39 -3.93
CA THR A 189 -10.92 5.55 -4.23
C THR A 189 -9.51 5.29 -3.74
N ASN A 190 -8.52 5.79 -4.48
CA ASN A 190 -7.14 5.85 -4.02
C ASN A 190 -6.81 7.19 -3.34
N GLN A 191 -7.76 8.11 -3.25
CA GLN A 191 -7.53 9.42 -2.64
C GLN A 191 -7.20 9.29 -1.15
N LEU A 192 -6.39 10.23 -0.68
CA LEU A 192 -6.07 10.41 0.73
C LEU A 192 -7.22 11.12 1.47
N ALA A 193 -7.21 11.07 2.80
CA ALA A 193 -8.30 11.59 3.62
C ALA A 193 -8.55 13.09 3.38
N ASP A 194 -9.82 13.49 3.43
CA ASP A 194 -10.23 14.90 3.46
C ASP A 194 -10.36 15.36 4.92
N LEU A 195 -9.70 16.46 5.26
CA LEU A 195 -9.77 17.03 6.61
C LEU A 195 -11.07 17.79 6.88
N GLY A 196 -11.89 18.05 5.85
CA GLY A 196 -13.11 18.83 5.97
C GLY A 196 -12.80 20.24 6.48
N GLU A 197 -13.22 20.55 7.70
CA GLU A 197 -12.95 21.85 8.33
C GLU A 197 -11.63 21.91 9.11
N LEU A 198 -10.99 20.76 9.37
CA LEU A 198 -9.70 20.68 10.06
C LEU A 198 -8.55 21.11 9.14
N ASN A 199 -7.41 21.46 9.75
CA ASN A 199 -6.22 21.89 9.01
C ASN A 199 -4.91 21.44 9.68
N ILE A 200 -3.81 21.49 8.93
CA ILE A 200 -2.43 21.17 9.40
C ILE A 200 -1.55 22.42 9.57
N ASN A 201 -2.15 23.61 9.70
CA ASN A 201 -1.42 24.88 9.75
C ASN A 201 -0.85 25.16 11.15
N THR A 202 0.18 24.41 11.54
CA THR A 202 0.85 24.58 12.83
C THR A 202 1.66 25.88 12.94
N ALA A 203 1.93 26.56 11.82
CA ALA A 203 2.62 27.85 11.81
C ALA A 203 1.73 29.01 12.29
N ASN A 204 0.44 28.98 11.96
CA ASN A 204 -0.57 29.92 12.45
C ASN A 204 -1.81 29.14 12.89
N PRO A 205 -1.72 28.44 14.03
CA PRO A 205 -2.75 27.50 14.43
C PRO A 205 -4.03 28.20 14.87
N ASP A 206 -5.15 27.48 14.73
CA ASP A 206 -6.47 27.83 15.22
C ASP A 206 -7.09 26.66 16.01
N ASP A 207 -8.38 26.75 16.34
CA ASP A 207 -9.12 25.70 17.07
C ASP A 207 -9.42 24.46 16.22
N LYS A 208 -9.06 24.47 14.93
CA LYS A 208 -9.23 23.37 13.98
C LYS A 208 -7.89 22.77 13.52
N THR A 209 -6.77 23.24 14.06
CA THR A 209 -5.45 22.74 13.72
C THR A 209 -5.19 21.37 14.36
N ILE A 210 -4.74 20.43 13.54
CA ILE A 210 -4.20 19.13 13.92
C ILE A 210 -2.71 19.27 14.24
N PHE A 211 -2.30 18.70 15.36
CA PHE A 211 -0.91 18.65 15.82
C PHE A 211 -0.43 17.22 15.82
N ASP A 212 0.76 17.01 15.27
CA ASP A 212 1.45 15.72 15.23
C ASP A 212 2.46 15.61 16.40
N PHE A 213 2.38 14.51 17.15
CA PHE A 213 3.33 14.14 18.19
C PHE A 213 4.02 12.82 17.82
N PRO A 214 5.20 12.86 17.18
CA PRO A 214 5.96 11.66 16.87
C PRO A 214 6.41 10.93 18.15
N ILE A 215 6.09 9.65 18.26
CA ILE A 215 6.40 8.82 19.43
C ILE A 215 7.40 7.70 19.11
N GLY A 216 7.59 7.39 17.83
CA GLY A 216 8.55 6.39 17.37
C GLY A 216 8.75 6.47 15.85
N TRP A 217 9.64 5.63 15.35
CA TRP A 217 9.92 5.43 13.94
C TRP A 217 9.99 3.93 13.66
N TYR A 218 9.42 3.51 12.53
CA TYR A 218 9.39 2.12 12.11
C TYR A 218 10.01 1.97 10.72
N PRO A 219 10.94 1.03 10.54
CA PRO A 219 11.44 0.65 9.23
C PRO A 219 10.44 -0.28 8.54
N PHE A 220 10.22 -0.02 7.26
CA PHE A 220 9.44 -0.87 6.37
C PHE A 220 10.36 -1.48 5.32
N CYS A 221 9.94 -2.57 4.71
CA CYS A 221 10.67 -3.26 3.65
C CYS A 221 9.77 -3.55 2.46
N PHE A 222 10.37 -3.52 1.26
CA PHE A 222 9.79 -4.17 0.11
C PHE A 222 10.20 -5.64 0.12
N LEU A 223 9.25 -6.49 -0.24
CA LEU A 223 9.32 -7.93 -0.13
C LEU A 223 9.12 -8.54 -1.50
N ALA A 224 9.78 -9.64 -1.78
CA ALA A 224 9.48 -10.45 -2.96
C ALA A 224 9.51 -11.93 -2.62
N SER A 225 8.71 -12.71 -3.34
CA SER A 225 8.92 -14.15 -3.39
C SER A 225 10.21 -14.42 -4.14
N LYS A 226 11.04 -15.36 -3.68
CA LYS A 226 12.30 -15.67 -4.37
C LYS A 226 12.08 -16.13 -5.82
N ALA A 227 10.92 -16.71 -6.10
CA ALA A 227 10.53 -17.15 -7.44
C ALA A 227 10.32 -15.99 -8.44
N THR A 228 10.33 -14.72 -7.98
CA THR A 228 10.40 -13.54 -8.85
C THR A 228 11.79 -13.28 -9.43
N GLY A 229 12.83 -13.97 -8.94
CA GLY A 229 14.22 -13.68 -9.32
C GLY A 229 14.77 -12.35 -8.80
N LEU A 230 13.98 -11.57 -8.04
CA LEU A 230 14.38 -10.26 -7.52
C LEU A 230 15.13 -10.39 -6.19
N GLU A 231 16.35 -9.89 -6.16
CA GLU A 231 17.15 -9.67 -4.94
C GLU A 231 17.43 -8.18 -4.73
N ASN A 232 17.84 -7.49 -5.80
CA ASN A 232 18.25 -6.09 -5.80
C ASN A 232 17.26 -5.27 -6.63
N ILE A 233 16.87 -4.09 -6.13
CA ILE A 233 15.95 -3.19 -6.82
C ILE A 233 16.28 -1.72 -6.53
N THR A 234 16.13 -0.85 -7.51
CA THR A 234 16.30 0.60 -7.36
C THR A 234 15.00 1.29 -6.97
N ILE A 235 15.10 2.50 -6.40
CA ILE A 235 13.91 3.33 -6.15
C ILE A 235 13.12 3.60 -7.44
N GLN A 236 13.78 3.79 -8.58
CA GLN A 236 13.10 4.06 -9.85
C GLN A 236 12.30 2.84 -10.35
N GLU A 237 12.83 1.63 -10.15
CA GLU A 237 12.10 0.39 -10.46
C GLU A 237 10.92 0.20 -9.51
N LEU A 238 11.07 0.46 -8.21
CA LEU A 238 9.97 0.45 -7.25
C LEU A 238 8.89 1.48 -7.59
N GLN A 239 9.28 2.70 -7.97
CA GLN A 239 8.36 3.73 -8.46
C GLN A 239 7.59 3.21 -9.68
N CYS A 240 8.27 2.60 -10.66
CA CYS A 240 7.63 2.00 -11.83
C CYS A 240 6.61 0.94 -11.42
N LEU A 241 7.01 -0.04 -10.60
CA LEU A 241 6.15 -1.13 -10.15
C LEU A 241 4.89 -0.63 -9.43
N TYR A 242 5.02 0.33 -8.51
CA TYR A 242 3.86 0.80 -7.74
C TYR A 242 3.02 1.84 -8.47
N LEU A 243 3.54 2.51 -9.50
CA LEU A 243 2.74 3.37 -10.37
C LEU A 243 2.02 2.57 -11.46
N THR A 244 2.58 1.45 -11.89
CA THR A 244 2.20 0.80 -13.16
C THR A 244 2.07 -0.71 -13.09
N GLY A 245 2.23 -1.41 -11.96
CA GLY A 245 2.24 -2.90 -11.91
C GLY A 245 3.42 -3.58 -12.63
N ARG A 246 4.16 -2.83 -13.46
CA ARG A 246 5.22 -3.32 -14.34
C ARG A 246 6.61 -2.78 -14.00
N SER A 247 7.62 -3.56 -14.34
CA SER A 247 9.02 -3.11 -14.32
C SER A 247 9.38 -2.28 -15.55
N LEU A 248 10.60 -1.69 -15.54
CA LEU A 248 11.12 -0.92 -16.66
C LEU A 248 11.24 -1.74 -17.96
N SER A 249 11.48 -3.04 -17.85
CA SER A 249 11.54 -3.97 -18.99
C SER A 249 10.16 -4.49 -19.42
N GLY A 250 9.08 -4.03 -18.80
CA GLY A 250 7.71 -4.42 -19.13
C GLY A 250 7.21 -5.67 -18.42
N ILE A 251 8.01 -6.28 -17.52
CA ILE A 251 7.58 -7.46 -16.75
C ILE A 251 6.42 -7.08 -15.82
N ASN A 252 5.30 -7.81 -15.92
CA ASN A 252 4.15 -7.80 -15.02
C ASN A 252 4.47 -8.58 -13.76
N TYR A 253 4.65 -7.92 -12.62
CA TYR A 253 4.65 -8.62 -11.34
C TYR A 253 3.26 -8.50 -10.72
N ASN A 254 2.90 -9.42 -9.81
CA ASN A 254 1.75 -9.19 -8.96
C ASN A 254 2.16 -8.17 -7.87
N VAL A 255 1.75 -6.91 -8.03
CA VAL A 255 2.14 -5.79 -7.16
C VAL A 255 0.95 -5.40 -6.27
N PRO A 256 0.80 -6.03 -5.09
CA PRO A 256 -0.27 -5.74 -4.16
C PRO A 256 -0.19 -4.34 -3.58
N THR A 257 -1.36 -3.77 -3.34
CA THR A 257 -1.52 -2.53 -2.61
C THR A 257 -2.50 -2.67 -1.46
N ARG A 258 -2.20 -1.92 -0.41
CA ARG A 258 -3.16 -1.65 0.65
C ARG A 258 -4.08 -0.51 0.23
N ASP A 259 -5.22 -0.38 0.91
CA ASP A 259 -6.09 0.78 0.77
C ASP A 259 -5.33 2.11 1.04
N SER A 260 -5.81 3.23 0.50
CA SER A 260 -5.17 4.54 0.67
C SER A 260 -5.18 5.06 2.12
N GLY A 261 -6.02 4.49 2.98
CA GLY A 261 -6.02 4.73 4.43
C GLY A 261 -4.94 3.94 5.18
N SER A 262 -4.15 3.10 4.49
CA SER A 262 -3.08 2.33 5.11
C SER A 262 -1.82 3.18 5.35
N GLY A 263 -1.40 3.32 6.60
CA GLY A 263 -0.14 3.98 6.91
C GLY A 263 1.09 3.22 6.46
N THR A 264 1.02 1.89 6.32
CA THR A 264 2.08 1.11 5.68
C THR A 264 2.26 1.52 4.22
N ARG A 265 1.17 1.70 3.46
CA ARG A 265 1.22 2.21 2.08
C ARG A 265 1.83 3.61 2.05
N ASN A 266 1.33 4.52 2.89
CA ASN A 266 1.78 5.91 2.86
C ASN A 266 3.26 6.03 3.25
N ALA A 267 3.72 5.28 4.25
CA ALA A 267 5.13 5.22 4.62
C ALA A 267 6.03 4.78 3.46
N VAL A 268 5.70 3.67 2.78
CA VAL A 268 6.56 3.15 1.72
C VAL A 268 6.50 4.00 0.45
N MET A 269 5.31 4.48 0.05
CA MET A 269 5.15 5.29 -1.16
C MET A 269 5.83 6.64 -1.01
N SER A 270 5.60 7.33 0.12
CA SER A 270 6.25 8.61 0.38
C SER A 270 7.77 8.47 0.52
N SER A 271 8.27 7.36 1.09
CA SER A 271 9.72 7.08 1.17
C SER A 271 10.38 6.91 -0.20
N ILE A 272 9.66 6.35 -1.19
CA ILE A 272 10.16 6.23 -2.57
C ILE A 272 9.82 7.46 -3.43
N GLY A 273 9.22 8.51 -2.84
CA GLY A 273 8.90 9.77 -3.51
C GLY A 273 7.65 9.72 -4.39
N VAL A 274 6.80 8.71 -4.22
CA VAL A 274 5.49 8.58 -4.88
C VAL A 274 4.41 9.15 -3.96
N ASP A 275 3.53 9.97 -4.53
CA ASP A 275 2.28 10.36 -3.88
C ASP A 275 1.48 9.07 -3.58
N PRO A 276 1.14 8.77 -2.31
CA PRO A 276 0.50 7.51 -1.95
C PRO A 276 -0.81 7.24 -2.70
N SER A 277 -1.54 8.28 -3.14
CA SER A 277 -2.76 8.12 -3.94
C SER A 277 -2.50 7.57 -5.35
N TRP A 278 -1.25 7.62 -5.83
CA TRP A 278 -0.82 7.08 -7.11
C TRP A 278 -0.14 5.71 -7.00
N GLY A 279 0.31 5.33 -5.80
CA GLY A 279 0.92 4.03 -5.50
C GLY A 279 -0.10 2.90 -5.52
N ARG A 280 -0.54 2.51 -6.71
CA ARG A 280 -1.69 1.63 -6.98
C ARG A 280 -1.32 0.19 -7.35
N GLY A 281 -0.07 -0.06 -7.77
CA GLY A 281 0.36 -1.36 -8.28
C GLY A 281 -0.52 -1.77 -9.46
N ASP A 282 -1.05 -2.99 -9.43
CA ASP A 282 -2.01 -3.43 -10.44
C ASP A 282 -3.35 -2.69 -10.35
N ASN A 283 -3.78 -2.21 -9.18
CA ASN A 283 -5.03 -1.44 -9.00
C ASN A 283 -6.33 -2.24 -9.24
N LEU A 284 -6.39 -3.48 -8.73
CA LEU A 284 -7.53 -4.41 -8.79
C LEU A 284 -8.47 -4.35 -7.59
N GLY A 285 -9.74 -4.70 -7.84
CA GLY A 285 -10.69 -5.12 -6.83
C GLY A 285 -11.25 -4.01 -5.95
N ARG A 286 -12.23 -4.40 -5.12
CA ARG A 286 -12.85 -3.52 -4.12
C ARG A 286 -12.01 -3.46 -2.86
N THR A 287 -12.07 -2.34 -2.14
CA THR A 287 -11.53 -2.26 -0.78
C THR A 287 -12.22 -3.28 0.13
N GLY A 288 -11.43 -4.07 0.85
CA GLY A 288 -11.96 -4.84 1.98
C GLY A 288 -11.14 -6.03 2.46
N LYS A 289 -11.63 -6.61 3.55
CA LYS A 289 -11.14 -7.84 4.16
C LYS A 289 -12.05 -9.01 3.80
N ASN A 290 -11.59 -9.90 2.95
CA ASN A 290 -12.25 -11.19 2.79
C ASN A 290 -11.23 -12.32 2.94
N PRO A 291 -11.34 -13.19 3.95
CA PRO A 291 -10.48 -14.36 4.08
C PRO A 291 -10.50 -15.27 2.85
N ASN A 292 -11.59 -15.28 2.08
CA ASN A 292 -11.66 -16.07 0.84
C ASN A 292 -10.81 -15.48 -0.30
N MET A 293 -10.40 -14.20 -0.19
CA MET A 293 -9.48 -13.55 -1.13
C MET A 293 -8.01 -13.85 -0.79
N GLU A 294 -7.73 -14.52 0.35
CA GLU A 294 -6.35 -14.76 0.82
C GLU A 294 -5.67 -15.96 0.17
N ILE A 295 -6.46 -16.85 -0.42
CA ILE A 295 -6.04 -18.16 -0.90
C ILE A 295 -6.16 -18.17 -2.43
N LEU A 296 -5.21 -18.80 -3.13
CA LEU A 296 -5.26 -18.91 -4.59
C LEU A 296 -6.59 -19.56 -5.02
N GLY A 297 -7.20 -18.98 -6.05
CA GLY A 297 -8.55 -19.33 -6.49
C GLY A 297 -9.21 -18.20 -7.30
N PRO A 298 -10.40 -18.43 -7.88
CA PRO A 298 -11.13 -17.42 -8.65
C PRO A 298 -11.52 -16.15 -7.86
N ALA A 299 -11.51 -16.23 -6.53
CA ALA A 299 -11.79 -15.12 -5.64
C ALA A 299 -10.52 -14.44 -5.09
N TYR A 300 -9.32 -14.90 -5.46
CA TYR A 300 -8.07 -14.33 -5.00
C TYR A 300 -7.95 -12.86 -5.39
N GLN A 301 -7.58 -12.00 -4.44
CA GLN A 301 -7.40 -10.57 -4.66
C GLN A 301 -6.26 -10.09 -3.79
N TYR A 302 -5.38 -9.26 -4.35
CA TYR A 302 -4.18 -8.80 -3.66
C TYR A 302 -3.96 -7.27 -3.67
N ASN A 303 -4.83 -6.50 -4.33
CA ASN A 303 -4.86 -5.04 -4.25
C ASN A 303 -6.01 -4.52 -3.37
N ASN A 304 -5.90 -3.26 -2.96
CA ASN A 304 -6.86 -2.56 -2.10
C ASN A 304 -7.19 -3.31 -0.79
N ILE A 305 -6.18 -4.02 -0.26
CA ILE A 305 -6.32 -4.85 0.94
C ILE A 305 -6.33 -3.96 2.20
N ASP A 306 -7.28 -4.16 3.10
CA ASP A 306 -7.42 -3.31 4.30
C ASP A 306 -6.54 -3.74 5.50
N SER A 307 -5.79 -4.84 5.38
CA SER A 307 -5.00 -5.41 6.50
C SER A 307 -3.64 -5.97 6.12
N SER A 308 -2.63 -5.70 6.95
CA SER A 308 -1.29 -6.29 6.82
C SER A 308 -1.29 -7.82 7.00
N THR A 309 -2.28 -8.38 7.71
CA THR A 309 -2.42 -9.85 7.86
C THR A 309 -2.79 -10.50 6.53
N THR A 310 -3.82 -9.97 5.90
CA THR A 310 -4.34 -10.44 4.62
C THR A 310 -3.27 -10.27 3.55
N SER A 311 -2.64 -9.09 3.47
CA SER A 311 -1.52 -8.85 2.55
C SER A 311 -0.35 -9.85 2.73
N SER A 312 0.03 -10.20 3.97
CA SER A 312 1.09 -11.20 4.20
C SER A 312 0.70 -12.61 3.77
N ARG A 313 -0.59 -12.97 3.89
CA ARG A 313 -1.11 -14.27 3.45
C ARG A 313 -1.24 -14.34 1.94
N ASN A 314 -1.68 -13.24 1.32
CA ASN A 314 -1.72 -13.10 -0.13
C ASN A 314 -0.33 -13.33 -0.72
N HIS A 315 0.69 -12.66 -0.18
CA HIS A 315 2.07 -12.86 -0.62
C HIS A 315 2.54 -14.29 -0.39
N ARG A 316 2.34 -14.88 0.79
CA ARG A 316 2.71 -16.29 1.02
C ARG A 316 2.16 -17.23 -0.06
N ASN A 317 0.95 -16.96 -0.53
CA ASN A 317 0.27 -17.82 -1.48
C ASN A 317 0.59 -17.45 -2.95
N ASN A 318 1.21 -16.30 -3.24
CA ASN A 318 1.54 -15.89 -4.60
C ASN A 318 3.06 -15.80 -4.77
N ARG A 319 3.60 -16.68 -5.63
CA ARG A 319 5.04 -16.83 -5.86
C ARG A 319 5.62 -15.77 -6.80
N PHE A 320 4.78 -14.98 -7.47
CA PHE A 320 5.19 -13.92 -8.41
C PHE A 320 4.88 -12.51 -7.91
N MET A 321 4.98 -12.31 -6.59
CA MET A 321 4.54 -11.09 -5.93
C MET A 321 5.68 -10.19 -5.43
N VAL A 322 5.48 -8.88 -5.54
CA VAL A 322 6.34 -7.82 -4.94
C VAL A 322 5.52 -6.92 -4.03
N SER A 323 5.65 -7.09 -2.71
CA SER A 323 4.82 -6.41 -1.70
C SER A 323 5.65 -5.53 -0.75
N TYR A 324 5.04 -5.05 0.33
CA TYR A 324 5.73 -4.36 1.41
C TYR A 324 5.17 -4.69 2.80
N GLN A 325 5.98 -4.53 3.84
CA GLN A 325 5.59 -4.75 5.25
C GLN A 325 6.48 -3.98 6.23
N THR A 326 5.96 -3.68 7.43
CA THR A 326 6.78 -3.22 8.57
C THR A 326 7.69 -4.33 9.11
N LEU A 327 8.95 -4.03 9.41
CA LEU A 327 9.87 -5.00 10.00
C LEU A 327 9.52 -5.31 11.46
N TYR A 328 9.04 -4.33 12.21
CA TYR A 328 8.82 -4.44 13.66
C TYR A 328 7.35 -4.68 14.01
N SER A 329 6.85 -5.81 13.54
CA SER A 329 5.58 -6.38 13.96
C SER A 329 5.71 -7.88 14.17
N SER A 330 4.66 -8.54 14.68
CA SER A 330 4.58 -10.01 14.69
C SER A 330 4.62 -10.65 13.28
N LYS A 331 4.62 -9.82 12.21
CA LYS A 331 4.54 -10.22 10.81
C LYS A 331 5.75 -9.78 9.97
N GLY A 332 6.71 -9.05 10.54
CA GLY A 332 7.89 -8.56 9.83
C GLY A 332 9.00 -9.61 9.81
N VAL A 333 10.10 -9.35 10.54
CA VAL A 333 11.25 -10.27 10.68
C VAL A 333 10.85 -11.73 10.92
N PRO A 334 9.85 -12.08 11.78
CA PRO A 334 9.47 -13.47 11.97
C PRO A 334 8.95 -14.20 10.72
N LEU A 335 8.24 -13.51 9.81
CA LEU A 335 7.73 -14.14 8.59
C LEU A 335 8.81 -14.23 7.51
N ILE A 336 9.68 -13.23 7.42
CA ILE A 336 10.85 -13.25 6.55
C ILE A 336 11.77 -14.41 6.95
N ASN A 337 12.13 -14.51 8.23
CA ASN A 337 13.01 -15.57 8.75
C ASN A 337 12.34 -16.96 8.84
N THR A 338 11.09 -17.10 8.39
CA THR A 338 10.43 -18.41 8.20
C THR A 338 10.25 -18.77 6.72
N GLY A 339 10.75 -17.92 5.80
CA GLY A 339 10.74 -18.17 4.36
C GLY A 339 9.39 -17.93 3.68
N TRP A 340 8.52 -17.09 4.24
CA TRP A 340 7.28 -16.70 3.54
C TRP A 340 7.58 -15.88 2.28
N TYR A 341 8.59 -15.03 2.36
CA TYR A 341 9.08 -14.13 1.33
C TYR A 341 10.45 -13.58 1.79
N GLU A 342 11.15 -12.91 0.89
CA GLU A 342 12.45 -12.29 1.13
C GLU A 342 12.32 -10.76 1.20
N CYS A 343 13.16 -10.11 2.01
CA CYS A 343 13.35 -8.67 1.95
C CYS A 343 14.26 -8.32 0.76
N LEU A 344 13.84 -7.37 -0.08
CA LEU A 344 14.67 -6.87 -1.19
C LEU A 344 15.76 -5.94 -0.69
N ASN A 345 16.91 -5.95 -1.37
CA ASN A 345 17.95 -4.96 -1.21
C ASN A 345 17.63 -3.76 -2.09
N ILE A 346 17.71 -2.55 -1.55
CA ILE A 346 17.26 -1.33 -2.24
C ILE A 346 18.44 -0.43 -2.56
N SER A 347 18.49 0.09 -3.77
CA SER A 347 19.38 1.18 -4.13
C SER A 347 18.65 2.52 -4.17
N PHE A 348 19.12 3.43 -3.31
CA PHE A 348 18.68 4.82 -3.25
C PHE A 348 19.50 5.76 -4.14
N ASP A 349 20.55 5.26 -4.79
CA ASP A 349 21.54 6.06 -5.52
C ASP A 349 21.69 5.66 -7.01
N GLY A 350 20.63 5.06 -7.57
CA GLY A 350 20.56 4.69 -8.98
C GLY A 350 21.35 3.42 -9.32
N GLY A 351 21.42 2.46 -8.40
CA GLY A 351 22.03 1.15 -8.59
C GLY A 351 23.50 1.04 -8.20
N LYS A 352 24.13 2.06 -7.61
CA LYS A 352 25.56 1.99 -7.25
C LYS A 352 25.78 1.20 -5.97
N THR A 353 24.85 1.31 -5.03
CA THR A 353 24.87 0.59 -3.76
C THR A 353 23.47 0.04 -3.48
N PHE A 354 23.41 -1.21 -3.00
CA PHE A 354 22.17 -1.83 -2.54
C PHE A 354 22.30 -2.11 -1.06
N VAL A 355 21.26 -1.75 -0.30
CA VAL A 355 21.24 -1.89 1.15
C VAL A 355 20.05 -2.74 1.56
N ARG A 356 20.24 -3.65 2.50
CA ARG A 356 19.18 -4.41 3.16
C ARG A 356 18.99 -3.84 4.56
N PRO A 357 17.76 -3.78 5.12
CA PRO A 357 17.62 -3.26 6.47
C PRO A 357 18.35 -4.16 7.47
N GLU A 358 18.91 -3.55 8.51
CA GLU A 358 19.68 -4.22 9.56
C GLU A 358 21.08 -4.70 9.17
N ASP A 359 21.57 -4.34 7.98
CA ASP A 359 22.96 -4.60 7.58
C ASP A 359 23.95 -3.90 8.54
N PRO A 360 25.08 -4.55 8.87
CA PRO A 360 26.14 -3.91 9.63
C PRO A 360 26.76 -2.77 8.82
N VAL A 361 26.88 -1.61 9.44
CA VAL A 361 27.61 -0.46 8.88
C VAL A 361 29.10 -0.59 9.18
N ASP A 362 29.96 -0.28 8.21
CA ASP A 362 31.39 -0.17 8.45
C ASP A 362 31.66 1.01 9.41
N PRO A 363 32.31 0.81 10.56
CA PRO A 363 32.65 1.90 11.47
C PRO A 363 33.42 3.05 10.79
N ALA A 364 34.18 2.79 9.72
CA ALA A 364 34.91 3.82 8.98
C ALA A 364 34.01 4.75 8.14
N GLU A 365 32.74 4.38 7.91
CA GLU A 365 31.75 5.19 7.20
C GLU A 365 30.93 6.10 8.14
N ILE A 366 31.19 6.03 9.45
CA ILE A 366 30.59 6.90 10.47
C ILE A 366 31.43 8.18 10.60
N PRO A 367 30.86 9.39 10.38
CA PRO A 367 31.62 10.64 10.46
C PRO A 367 32.30 10.88 11.82
N ASP A 368 33.55 11.37 11.80
CA ASP A 368 34.40 11.67 12.98
C ASP A 368 33.70 12.54 14.06
N GLU A 369 32.73 13.39 13.67
CA GLU A 369 31.98 14.24 14.62
C GLU A 369 31.14 13.45 15.63
N ILE A 370 30.80 12.19 15.30
CA ILE A 370 30.07 11.27 16.18
C ILE A 370 31.02 10.39 16.99
N GLU A 371 32.21 10.08 16.47
CA GLU A 371 33.26 9.41 17.23
C GLU A 371 33.62 10.21 18.50
N ASN A 372 33.55 11.55 18.42
CA ASN A 372 33.70 12.45 19.58
C ASN A 372 32.53 12.42 20.58
N ARG A 373 31.40 11.76 20.27
CA ARG A 373 30.27 11.57 21.21
C ARG A 373 30.34 10.28 22.02
N ILE A 374 31.32 9.41 21.72
CA ILE A 374 31.72 8.29 22.59
C ILE A 374 32.05 8.83 23.99
N ASP A 375 32.68 10.00 24.08
CA ASP A 375 32.98 10.66 25.35
C ASP A 375 31.73 11.10 26.14
N LYS A 376 30.59 11.31 25.47
CA LYS A 376 29.31 11.74 26.08
C LYS A 376 28.45 10.57 26.55
N TYR A 377 28.49 9.43 25.86
CA TYR A 377 27.58 8.30 26.10
C TYR A 377 28.27 6.96 26.44
N GLY A 378 29.60 6.90 26.45
CA GLY A 378 30.38 5.69 26.74
C GLY A 378 30.78 4.89 25.49
N ASP A 379 31.23 3.64 25.69
CA ASP A 379 31.67 2.75 24.61
C ASP A 379 30.60 2.61 23.51
N GLN A 380 31.01 2.59 22.24
CA GLN A 380 30.09 2.44 21.10
C GLN A 380 29.23 1.18 21.25
N PRO A 381 27.91 1.24 21.00
CA PRO A 381 27.10 0.03 20.92
C PRO A 381 27.66 -0.87 19.82
N ASN A 382 27.79 -2.16 20.15
CA ASN A 382 28.30 -3.21 19.28
C ASN A 382 27.35 -3.60 18.11
N TRP A 383 26.29 -2.83 17.89
CA TRP A 383 25.28 -3.04 16.84
C TRP A 383 25.13 -1.75 16.03
N GLN A 384 25.90 -1.61 14.96
CA GLN A 384 25.74 -0.52 14.00
C GLN A 384 24.86 -1.03 12.85
N SER A 385 23.54 -1.00 13.04
CA SER A 385 22.58 -1.31 11.97
C SER A 385 22.38 -0.08 11.08
N ASN A 386 22.36 -0.28 9.76
CA ASN A 386 22.13 0.79 8.78
C ASN A 386 20.76 1.49 8.88
N ILE A 387 19.85 0.98 9.72
CA ILE A 387 18.58 1.61 10.05
C ILE A 387 18.79 2.87 10.90
N PHE A 388 19.75 2.84 11.82
CA PHE A 388 20.04 3.99 12.68
C PHE A 388 20.86 5.06 11.97
N TRP A 389 21.40 4.73 10.79
CA TRP A 389 22.37 5.51 10.02
C TRP A 389 21.89 5.75 8.59
N PRO A 390 20.83 6.52 8.36
CA PRO A 390 20.42 6.91 7.01
C PRO A 390 21.43 7.91 6.41
N ASN A 391 22.66 7.49 6.09
CA ASN A 391 23.54 8.27 5.23
C ASN A 391 23.15 8.03 3.76
N ALA A 392 23.56 8.95 2.87
CA ALA A 392 23.14 8.95 1.47
C ALA A 392 23.61 7.73 0.65
N SER A 393 24.48 6.87 1.19
CA SER A 393 25.11 5.76 0.45
C SER A 393 24.86 4.36 1.03
N ASN A 394 24.68 4.19 2.34
CA ASN A 394 24.55 2.86 2.95
C ASN A 394 23.34 2.71 3.89
N GLY A 395 22.61 3.80 4.12
CA GLY A 395 21.57 3.87 5.13
C GLY A 395 20.19 3.44 4.64
N TRP A 396 19.47 2.69 5.47
CA TRP A 396 18.09 2.30 5.19
C TRP A 396 17.16 3.50 5.31
N ARG A 397 16.42 3.80 4.24
CA ARG A 397 15.60 5.02 4.12
C ARG A 397 14.12 4.77 3.84
N ILE A 398 13.63 3.54 4.01
CA ILE A 398 12.19 3.25 3.93
C ILE A 398 11.61 3.19 5.35
N GLY A 399 10.80 4.17 5.72
CA GLY A 399 10.37 4.35 7.10
C GLY A 399 9.20 5.31 7.30
N GLY A 400 8.64 5.27 8.51
CA GLY A 400 7.55 6.17 8.92
C GLY A 400 7.65 6.53 10.39
N SER A 401 7.33 7.79 10.71
CA SER A 401 7.21 8.26 12.09
C SER A 401 5.83 7.96 12.64
N GLU A 402 5.75 6.98 13.56
CA GLU A 402 4.54 6.73 14.33
C GLU A 402 4.17 7.97 15.13
N THR A 403 2.94 8.44 14.94
CA THR A 403 2.52 9.77 15.36
C THR A 403 1.14 9.71 16.00
N PHE A 404 0.98 10.44 17.10
CA PHE A 404 -0.33 10.79 17.62
C PHE A 404 -0.76 12.15 17.08
N ALA A 405 -1.85 12.16 16.33
CA ALA A 405 -2.50 13.38 15.85
C ALA A 405 -3.63 13.79 16.79
N THR A 406 -3.65 15.08 17.17
CA THR A 406 -4.67 15.67 18.05
C THR A 406 -5.22 16.95 17.47
N VAL A 407 -6.52 17.23 17.68
CA VAL A 407 -7.06 18.57 17.41
C VAL A 407 -6.82 19.46 18.62
N GLY A 408 -6.05 20.54 18.41
CA GLY A 408 -5.52 21.40 19.47
C GLY A 408 -4.24 20.86 20.11
N GLU A 409 -3.46 21.77 20.71
CA GLU A 409 -2.17 21.46 21.34
C GLU A 409 -2.37 20.98 22.80
N PRO A 410 -1.88 19.79 23.19
CA PRO A 410 -1.98 19.27 24.55
C PRO A 410 -1.43 20.26 25.59
N TYR A 411 -0.28 20.88 25.32
CA TYR A 411 0.38 21.79 26.24
C TYR A 411 -0.28 23.19 26.34
N ALA A 412 -1.13 23.58 25.38
CA ALA A 412 -1.97 24.78 25.44
C ALA A 412 -3.26 24.59 26.23
N THR A 413 -3.62 23.33 26.51
CA THR A 413 -4.86 22.97 27.20
C THR A 413 -4.92 23.58 28.59
N ASN A 414 -6.13 23.92 29.04
CA ASN A 414 -6.36 24.27 30.44
C ASN A 414 -6.30 23.00 31.28
N LEU A 415 -5.07 22.57 31.55
CA LEU A 415 -4.77 21.40 32.36
C LEU A 415 -5.16 21.63 33.82
N PRO A 416 -5.46 20.55 34.58
CA PRO A 416 -5.60 20.63 36.03
C PRO A 416 -4.41 21.36 36.67
N ALA A 417 -4.65 22.10 37.76
CA ALA A 417 -3.65 22.96 38.38
C ALA A 417 -2.33 22.24 38.72
N ARG A 418 -2.37 20.94 39.03
CA ARG A 418 -1.19 20.09 39.31
C ARG A 418 -0.26 19.90 38.10
N LEU A 419 -0.81 19.93 36.88
CA LEU A 419 -0.06 19.83 35.63
C LEU A 419 0.30 21.21 35.05
N SER A 420 0.04 22.30 35.77
CA SER A 420 0.32 23.66 35.30
C SER A 420 1.80 23.90 34.97
N ALA A 421 2.72 23.13 35.55
CA ALA A 421 4.14 23.18 35.25
C ALA A 421 4.48 22.72 33.82
N TYR A 422 3.65 21.86 33.23
CA TYR A 422 3.81 21.40 31.84
C TYR A 422 3.14 22.32 30.84
N LYS A 423 2.27 23.24 31.30
CA LYS A 423 1.60 24.19 30.41
C LYS A 423 2.65 25.07 29.73
N THR A 424 2.87 24.80 28.46
CA THR A 424 3.74 25.56 27.58
C THR A 424 2.91 25.81 26.35
N SER A 425 2.61 27.06 26.03
CA SER A 425 1.79 27.34 24.86
C SER A 425 2.41 28.47 24.08
N ALA A 426 2.81 28.15 22.86
CA ALA A 426 3.13 29.17 21.86
C ALA A 426 1.84 29.86 21.38
N HIS A 427 0.69 29.17 21.48
CA HIS A 427 -0.63 29.65 21.06
C HIS A 427 -1.75 29.30 22.07
N GLY A 428 -2.99 29.73 21.81
CA GLY A 428 -4.12 29.66 22.75
C GLY A 428 -5.09 28.50 22.55
N PHE A 429 -4.76 27.54 21.66
CA PHE A 429 -5.69 26.50 21.18
C PHE A 429 -5.33 25.14 21.77
N GLY A 430 -5.96 24.79 22.89
CA GLY A 430 -5.77 23.51 23.56
C GLY A 430 -6.77 22.45 23.12
N MET A 431 -6.46 21.18 23.41
CA MET A 431 -7.37 20.06 23.16
C MET A 431 -8.69 20.24 23.94
N ARG A 432 -9.80 19.82 23.33
CA ARG A 432 -11.13 19.82 23.95
C ARG A 432 -11.21 18.94 25.20
N ASN A 433 -10.50 17.81 25.18
CA ASN A 433 -10.47 16.85 26.29
C ASN A 433 -9.17 17.03 27.12
N PRO A 434 -9.25 17.60 28.34
CA PRO A 434 -8.07 17.84 29.18
C PRO A 434 -7.41 16.56 29.68
N ASP A 435 -8.14 15.45 29.80
CA ASP A 435 -7.55 14.16 30.20
C ASP A 435 -6.77 13.53 29.03
N ALA A 436 -7.26 13.67 27.79
CA ALA A 436 -6.51 13.28 26.60
C ALA A 436 -5.24 14.14 26.41
N ALA A 437 -5.30 15.44 26.71
CA ALA A 437 -4.12 16.28 26.74
C ALA A 437 -3.10 15.79 27.78
N ALA A 438 -3.56 15.50 29.00
CA ALA A 438 -2.70 14.95 30.06
C ALA A 438 -2.10 13.60 29.67
N PHE A 439 -2.85 12.74 28.96
CA PHE A 439 -2.36 11.47 28.43
C PHE A 439 -1.19 11.64 27.45
N ILE A 440 -1.32 12.55 26.48
CA ILE A 440 -0.24 12.86 25.53
C ILE A 440 0.99 13.43 26.25
N ILE A 441 0.78 14.34 27.22
CA ILE A 441 1.86 14.90 28.03
C ILE A 441 2.58 13.80 28.83
N ASN A 442 1.83 12.89 29.46
CA ASN A 442 2.41 11.78 30.21
C ASN A 442 3.35 10.90 29.34
N ILE A 443 2.96 10.61 28.11
CA ILE A 443 3.76 9.82 27.17
C ILE A 443 4.98 10.61 26.68
N THR A 444 4.79 11.84 26.24
CA THR A 444 5.87 12.68 25.71
C THR A 444 6.91 13.05 26.76
N GLU A 445 6.50 13.38 27.98
CA GLU A 445 7.42 13.61 29.12
C GLU A 445 8.14 12.33 29.53
N SER A 446 7.47 11.18 29.45
CA SER A 446 8.11 9.88 29.69
C SER A 446 9.17 9.57 28.63
N ILE A 447 8.92 9.87 27.36
CA ILE A 447 9.92 9.75 26.29
C ILE A 447 11.09 10.68 26.61
N LYS A 448 10.85 11.97 26.88
CA LYS A 448 11.90 12.95 27.23
C LYS A 448 12.79 12.46 28.38
N ALA A 449 12.19 11.89 29.42
CA ALA A 449 12.94 11.33 30.54
C ALA A 449 13.82 10.14 30.15
N VAL A 450 13.35 9.27 29.24
CA VAL A 450 14.17 8.20 28.67
C VAL A 450 15.27 8.75 27.78
N LEU A 451 15.04 9.84 27.05
CA LEU A 451 16.08 10.50 26.26
C LEU A 451 17.19 11.07 27.14
N GLU A 452 16.83 11.68 28.27
CA GLU A 452 17.77 12.32 29.18
C GLU A 452 18.53 11.29 30.03
N LEU A 453 17.84 10.28 30.54
CA LEU A 453 18.37 9.39 31.58
C LEU A 453 18.69 7.98 31.08
N GLY A 454 18.24 7.61 29.87
CA GLY A 454 18.29 6.24 29.35
C GLY A 454 17.28 5.30 30.03
N PRO A 455 17.23 4.02 29.59
CA PRO A 455 16.43 2.98 30.24
C PRO A 455 17.07 2.60 31.59
N ASN A 456 16.58 3.19 32.69
CA ASN A 456 17.14 3.03 34.03
C ASN A 456 16.03 2.88 35.10
N PRO A 457 16.36 2.68 36.39
CA PRO A 457 15.34 2.51 37.43
C PRO A 457 14.33 3.66 37.57
N SER A 458 14.71 4.90 37.22
CA SER A 458 13.83 6.09 37.27
C SER A 458 12.88 6.18 36.08
N THR A 459 13.18 5.49 34.98
CA THR A 459 12.31 5.39 33.79
C THR A 459 11.65 4.01 33.69
N ALA A 460 11.91 3.13 34.67
CA ALA A 460 11.46 1.75 34.70
C ALA A 460 9.93 1.62 34.66
N GLY A 461 9.45 0.93 33.63
CA GLY A 461 8.04 0.71 33.34
C GLY A 461 7.27 1.98 33.02
N SER A 462 7.93 3.05 32.58
CA SER A 462 7.24 4.21 31.99
C SER A 462 6.81 3.92 30.54
N PRO A 463 5.81 4.65 29.97
CA PRO A 463 5.41 4.49 28.57
C PRO A 463 6.57 4.66 27.58
N GLY A 464 7.41 5.68 27.78
CA GLY A 464 8.57 5.97 26.95
C GLY A 464 9.62 4.86 27.00
N GLN A 465 9.78 4.18 28.13
CA GLN A 465 10.71 3.05 28.21
C GLN A 465 10.18 1.85 27.43
N ALA A 466 8.87 1.59 27.48
CA ALA A 466 8.28 0.54 26.66
C ALA A 466 8.41 0.83 25.17
N LEU A 467 8.25 2.10 24.77
CA LEU A 467 8.50 2.54 23.39
C LEU A 467 9.97 2.32 23.00
N ALA A 468 10.93 2.72 23.85
CA ALA A 468 12.35 2.48 23.59
C ALA A 468 12.71 0.98 23.44
N PHE A 469 11.96 0.07 24.08
CA PHE A 469 12.19 -1.37 23.97
C PHE A 469 11.45 -2.05 22.82
N LYS A 470 10.51 -1.40 22.15
CA LYS A 470 9.65 -2.04 21.14
C LYS A 470 9.52 -1.27 19.83
N SER A 471 10.05 -0.06 19.79
CA SER A 471 10.09 0.84 18.64
C SER A 471 11.43 1.60 18.63
N ILE A 472 11.79 2.19 17.51
CA ILE A 472 12.92 3.13 17.46
C ILE A 472 12.38 4.49 17.89
N LEU A 473 12.85 5.05 19.00
CA LEU A 473 12.49 6.42 19.34
C LEU A 473 13.05 7.38 18.29
N VAL A 474 12.32 8.45 17.98
CA VAL A 474 12.72 9.46 17.00
C VAL A 474 14.09 10.10 17.33
N ALA A 475 14.40 10.24 18.63
CA ALA A 475 15.71 10.67 19.12
C ALA A 475 16.71 9.50 19.30
N GLY A 476 16.50 8.39 18.58
CA GLY A 476 17.41 7.25 18.50
C GLY A 476 17.94 7.03 17.08
N ILE A 477 17.46 7.79 16.08
CA ILE A 477 17.89 7.70 14.69
C ILE A 477 18.65 8.96 14.27
N TYR A 478 19.67 8.80 13.43
CA TYR A 478 20.56 9.89 13.01
C TYR A 478 19.94 10.82 11.95
N GLY A 479 18.93 10.35 11.22
CA GLY A 479 18.20 11.16 10.27
C GLY A 479 16.77 10.69 10.14
N LEU A 480 15.89 11.63 9.81
CA LEU A 480 14.45 11.37 9.66
C LEU A 480 13.98 11.85 8.28
N PRO A 481 12.92 11.24 7.74
CA PRO A 481 12.23 11.81 6.58
C PRO A 481 11.84 13.27 6.82
N SER A 482 12.08 14.14 5.83
CA SER A 482 11.56 15.51 5.87
C SER A 482 10.04 15.48 5.84
N PRO A 483 9.33 16.21 6.74
CA PRO A 483 7.87 16.25 6.72
C PRO A 483 7.27 16.77 5.40
N GLY A 484 7.99 17.64 4.69
CA GLY A 484 7.57 18.19 3.40
C GLY A 484 8.13 17.45 2.18
N ASN A 485 9.06 16.51 2.37
CA ASN A 485 9.54 15.62 1.30
C ASN A 485 10.05 14.31 1.91
N PRO A 486 9.17 13.33 2.18
CA PRO A 486 9.56 12.13 2.92
C PRO A 486 10.58 11.22 2.21
N ALA A 487 10.85 11.44 0.91
CA ALA A 487 11.93 10.77 0.18
C ALA A 487 13.32 11.33 0.51
N GLU A 488 13.38 12.52 1.11
CA GLU A 488 14.61 13.15 1.56
C GLU A 488 14.80 12.99 3.06
N PHE A 489 15.92 12.41 3.47
CA PHE A 489 16.29 12.29 4.87
C PHE A 489 17.08 13.51 5.32
N VAL A 490 16.58 14.16 6.36
CA VAL A 490 17.27 15.25 7.05
C VAL A 490 18.11 14.63 8.15
N VAL A 491 19.43 14.74 8.00
CA VAL A 491 20.39 14.33 9.01
C VAL A 491 20.38 15.35 10.14
N ASP A 492 20.17 14.87 11.37
CA ASP A 492 20.30 15.67 12.58
C ASP A 492 21.17 14.90 13.59
N PRO A 493 22.48 15.21 13.65
CA PRO A 493 23.38 14.56 14.58
C PRO A 493 22.97 14.75 16.05
N ASP A 494 22.26 15.82 16.39
CA ASP A 494 21.82 16.10 17.76
C ASP A 494 20.70 15.17 18.24
N LEU A 495 19.96 14.54 17.31
CA LEU A 495 18.95 13.54 17.65
C LEU A 495 19.56 12.20 18.06
N TYR A 496 20.76 11.84 17.59
CA TYR A 496 21.29 10.49 17.82
C TYR A 496 21.70 10.24 19.27
N ASN A 497 20.95 9.38 19.97
CA ASN A 497 21.29 8.84 21.28
C ASN A 497 21.53 7.32 21.22
N PRO A 498 22.78 6.83 21.31
CA PRO A 498 23.10 5.40 21.21
C PRO A 498 22.55 4.57 22.38
N ALA A 499 22.16 5.19 23.50
CA ALA A 499 21.47 4.47 24.58
C ALA A 499 20.04 4.04 24.19
N LEU A 500 19.54 4.53 23.05
CA LEU A 500 18.20 4.30 22.53
C LEU A 500 18.21 3.55 21.19
N THR A 501 19.38 3.14 20.71
CA THR A 501 19.54 2.33 19.49
C THR A 501 19.45 0.83 19.76
N GLY A 502 19.26 0.44 21.02
CA GLY A 502 19.18 -0.96 21.43
C GLY A 502 17.78 -1.35 21.88
N LEU A 503 17.26 -2.42 21.25
CA LEU A 503 16.33 -3.45 21.76
C LEU A 503 14.93 -3.64 21.09
N PRO A 504 14.65 -3.41 19.79
CA PRO A 504 13.44 -4.01 19.24
C PRO A 504 13.66 -5.53 19.00
N PHE A 505 12.85 -6.34 19.69
CA PHE A 505 12.55 -7.77 19.50
C PHE A 505 13.71 -8.75 19.20
N SER A 506 14.09 -9.51 20.24
CA SER A 506 14.75 -10.83 20.21
C SER A 506 16.21 -10.96 19.77
N GLY A 507 16.85 -9.91 19.25
CA GLY A 507 18.26 -10.00 18.84
C GLY A 507 18.51 -10.98 17.68
N VAL A 508 17.46 -11.31 16.92
CA VAL A 508 17.56 -12.03 15.66
C VAL A 508 17.30 -10.99 14.58
N GLY A 509 18.37 -10.53 13.92
CA GLY A 509 18.21 -9.66 12.75
C GLY A 509 17.58 -10.41 11.58
N LEU A 510 17.41 -9.72 10.46
CA LEU A 510 17.05 -10.38 9.20
C LEU A 510 18.10 -11.43 8.81
N ASP A 511 17.62 -12.63 8.50
CA ASP A 511 18.49 -13.65 7.91
C ASP A 511 18.96 -13.18 6.52
N PRO A 512 20.17 -13.59 6.06
CA PRO A 512 20.66 -13.24 4.72
C PRO A 512 19.69 -13.66 3.62
N TYR A 513 19.64 -12.90 2.52
CA TYR A 513 18.79 -13.23 1.37
C TYR A 513 18.99 -14.69 0.93
N GLY A 514 17.89 -15.43 0.76
CA GLY A 514 17.91 -16.80 0.25
C GLY A 514 18.20 -17.88 1.30
N SER A 515 18.28 -17.53 2.59
CA SER A 515 18.52 -18.48 3.70
C SER A 515 17.42 -19.54 3.86
N HIS A 516 16.24 -19.31 3.30
CA HIS A 516 15.07 -20.20 3.45
C HIS A 516 14.66 -20.91 2.16
N GLY A 517 15.60 -21.16 1.25
CA GLY A 517 15.32 -21.89 0.01
C GLY A 517 14.59 -21.02 -0.99
N TYR A 518 13.47 -21.49 -1.55
CA TYR A 518 12.64 -20.89 -2.61
C TYR A 518 11.19 -20.67 -2.16
N GLY A 519 11.00 -20.44 -0.85
CA GLY A 519 9.71 -20.08 -0.24
C GLY A 519 8.91 -21.26 0.31
N LEU A 520 7.63 -21.03 0.56
CA LEU A 520 6.67 -22.06 0.96
C LEU A 520 5.80 -22.50 -0.24
N LEU A 521 5.19 -23.68 -0.14
CA LEU A 521 4.14 -24.08 -1.07
C LEU A 521 2.91 -23.19 -0.84
N PRO A 522 2.34 -22.59 -1.90
CA PRO A 522 1.08 -21.88 -1.79
C PRO A 522 -0.05 -22.73 -1.22
N ASN A 523 -1.04 -22.09 -0.60
CA ASN A 523 -2.31 -22.73 -0.29
C ASN A 523 -3.33 -22.43 -1.40
N ARG A 524 -4.27 -23.36 -1.60
CA ARG A 524 -5.43 -23.26 -2.50
C ARG A 524 -6.76 -23.48 -1.74
N ASP A 525 -7.85 -22.85 -2.19
CA ASP A 525 -9.14 -22.79 -1.46
C ASP A 525 -9.81 -24.16 -1.35
N THR A 526 -10.44 -24.42 -0.19
CA THR A 526 -11.13 -25.68 0.18
C THR A 526 -12.64 -25.54 0.43
N ASN A 527 -13.26 -24.37 0.19
CA ASN A 527 -14.58 -24.04 0.78
C ASN A 527 -15.73 -23.70 -0.19
N GLY A 528 -15.66 -24.05 -1.48
CA GLY A 528 -16.86 -24.32 -2.29
C GLY A 528 -17.64 -23.11 -2.85
N ASP A 529 -17.08 -22.46 -3.87
CA ASP A 529 -17.75 -21.47 -4.74
C ASP A 529 -18.62 -22.10 -5.84
N GLY A 530 -18.70 -23.43 -5.90
CA GLY A 530 -19.69 -24.15 -6.70
C GLY A 530 -19.22 -24.67 -8.06
N LYS A 531 -17.91 -24.76 -8.33
CA LYS A 531 -17.38 -25.58 -9.44
C LYS A 531 -16.63 -26.80 -8.93
N ALA A 532 -17.06 -27.99 -9.32
CA ALA A 532 -16.38 -29.25 -9.00
C ALA A 532 -15.12 -29.39 -9.88
N THR A 533 -14.04 -28.72 -9.52
CA THR A 533 -12.76 -28.75 -10.23
C THR A 533 -11.62 -28.64 -9.21
N GLY A 534 -10.86 -29.72 -8.99
CA GLY A 534 -9.49 -29.87 -8.42
C GLY A 534 -8.82 -28.92 -7.39
N ALA A 535 -9.40 -27.80 -6.97
CA ALA A 535 -8.79 -26.84 -6.03
C ALA A 535 -8.61 -27.41 -4.61
N ASP A 536 -9.35 -28.46 -4.27
CA ASP A 536 -9.24 -29.22 -3.01
C ASP A 536 -8.12 -30.27 -3.02
N ALA A 537 -7.50 -30.52 -4.17
CA ALA A 537 -6.48 -31.56 -4.30
C ALA A 537 -5.13 -31.05 -3.77
N PRO A 538 -4.20 -31.92 -3.34
CA PRO A 538 -2.82 -31.52 -3.14
C PRO A 538 -2.12 -31.31 -4.49
N TYR A 539 -1.13 -30.41 -4.58
CA TYR A 539 -0.42 -30.14 -5.84
C TYR A 539 0.14 -31.44 -6.40
N THR A 540 -0.02 -31.65 -7.71
CA THR A 540 0.48 -32.85 -8.38
C THR A 540 1.46 -32.51 -9.48
N ASP A 541 2.41 -33.42 -9.70
CA ASP A 541 3.25 -33.40 -10.90
C ASP A 541 2.48 -33.89 -12.14
N LEU A 542 3.11 -33.86 -13.32
CA LEU A 542 2.50 -34.37 -14.56
C LEU A 542 2.18 -35.87 -14.53
N ASN A 543 2.77 -36.64 -13.62
CA ASN A 543 2.47 -38.05 -13.38
C ASN A 543 1.32 -38.25 -12.37
N SER A 544 0.65 -37.18 -11.93
CA SER A 544 -0.38 -37.18 -10.89
C SER A 544 0.13 -37.62 -9.50
N ASN A 545 1.44 -37.57 -9.24
CA ASN A 545 1.98 -37.78 -7.91
C ASN A 545 1.82 -36.52 -7.07
N VAL A 546 1.42 -36.69 -5.82
CA VAL A 546 1.33 -35.60 -4.87
C VAL A 546 2.71 -35.03 -4.54
N ILE A 547 2.90 -33.73 -4.73
CA ILE A 547 4.11 -33.00 -4.35
C ILE A 547 4.19 -32.93 -2.83
N GLN A 548 5.32 -33.41 -2.30
CA GLN A 548 5.74 -33.12 -0.93
C GLN A 548 6.61 -31.87 -0.97
N TRP A 549 6.24 -30.83 -0.21
CA TRP A 549 6.98 -29.57 -0.26
C TRP A 549 8.39 -29.72 0.29
N ASN A 550 9.37 -29.34 -0.52
CA ASN A 550 10.74 -29.10 -0.11
C ASN A 550 11.12 -27.67 -0.50
N PRO A 551 11.29 -26.74 0.47
CA PRO A 551 11.58 -25.35 0.16
C PRO A 551 12.92 -25.17 -0.57
N PHE A 552 13.84 -26.15 -0.54
CA PHE A 552 15.13 -26.08 -1.22
C PHE A 552 15.16 -26.75 -2.60
N ASP A 553 14.01 -27.13 -3.15
CA ASP A 553 13.95 -27.74 -4.47
C ASP A 553 14.22 -26.70 -5.59
N PRO A 554 15.37 -26.78 -6.29
CA PRO A 554 15.76 -25.78 -7.28
C PRO A 554 14.84 -25.73 -8.50
N ARG A 555 13.98 -26.75 -8.69
CA ARG A 555 13.00 -26.78 -9.77
C ARG A 555 11.91 -25.71 -9.66
N TYR A 556 11.79 -25.07 -8.49
CA TYR A 556 10.85 -23.97 -8.26
C TYR A 556 11.59 -22.66 -7.96
N ALA A 557 12.87 -22.55 -8.35
CA ALA A 557 13.71 -21.41 -8.02
C ALA A 557 13.25 -20.10 -8.65
N LEU A 558 12.77 -20.18 -9.90
CA LEU A 558 12.28 -19.07 -10.70
C LEU A 558 10.91 -19.47 -11.27
N GLN A 559 9.88 -18.66 -11.06
CA GLN A 559 8.54 -18.97 -11.56
C GLN A 559 8.52 -18.89 -13.09
N GLY A 560 7.94 -19.87 -13.77
CA GLY A 560 7.87 -19.95 -15.23
C GLY A 560 9.14 -20.44 -15.92
N ASP A 561 10.24 -20.69 -15.20
CA ASP A 561 11.47 -21.29 -15.75
C ASP A 561 11.29 -22.81 -15.88
N ILE A 562 10.62 -23.20 -16.96
CA ILE A 562 10.20 -24.59 -17.22
C ILE A 562 11.41 -25.44 -17.62
N ASN A 563 12.36 -24.86 -18.35
CA ASN A 563 13.57 -25.56 -18.79
C ASN A 563 14.71 -25.57 -17.73
N GLN A 564 14.54 -24.82 -16.63
CA GLN A 564 15.46 -24.70 -15.49
C GLN A 564 16.82 -24.11 -15.85
N ASN A 565 16.86 -23.14 -16.77
CA ASN A 565 18.08 -22.46 -17.17
C ASN A 565 18.35 -21.18 -16.36
N GLY A 566 17.43 -20.76 -15.50
CA GLY A 566 17.53 -19.58 -14.65
C GLY A 566 17.19 -18.26 -15.35
N THR A 567 16.56 -18.29 -16.52
CA THR A 567 16.16 -17.11 -17.29
C THR A 567 14.72 -17.23 -17.77
N TRP A 568 14.08 -16.11 -18.09
CA TRP A 568 12.76 -16.09 -18.73
C TRP A 568 12.91 -15.87 -20.22
N ASP A 569 12.84 -16.95 -20.99
CA ASP A 569 13.08 -16.89 -22.42
C ASP A 569 12.00 -17.61 -23.24
N ALA A 570 12.16 -17.53 -24.56
CA ALA A 570 11.18 -18.07 -25.49
C ALA A 570 11.02 -19.60 -25.40
N ASP A 571 12.03 -20.32 -24.90
CA ASP A 571 11.96 -21.77 -24.73
C ASP A 571 10.98 -22.13 -23.60
N ASP A 572 10.90 -21.34 -22.53
CA ASP A 572 9.91 -21.53 -21.47
C ASP A 572 8.48 -21.36 -22.00
N LEU A 573 8.24 -20.30 -22.78
CA LEU A 573 6.94 -20.04 -23.37
C LEU A 573 6.49 -21.16 -24.33
N HIS A 574 7.42 -21.64 -25.14
CA HIS A 574 7.20 -22.80 -26.01
C HIS A 574 6.79 -24.04 -25.20
N LEU A 575 7.53 -24.35 -24.13
CA LEU A 575 7.25 -25.50 -23.28
C LEU A 575 5.92 -25.36 -22.52
N ALA A 576 5.54 -24.15 -22.10
CA ALA A 576 4.26 -23.86 -21.46
C ALA A 576 3.08 -24.30 -22.36
N VAL A 577 3.13 -23.93 -23.65
CA VAL A 577 2.15 -24.36 -24.66
C VAL A 577 2.14 -25.88 -24.85
N LEU A 578 3.33 -26.50 -24.92
CA LEU A 578 3.42 -27.95 -25.08
C LEU A 578 2.87 -28.71 -23.88
N ILE A 579 3.00 -28.19 -22.66
CA ILE A 579 2.43 -28.80 -21.46
C ILE A 579 0.90 -28.81 -21.56
N LEU A 580 0.27 -27.69 -21.90
CA LEU A 580 -1.19 -27.62 -22.03
C LEU A 580 -1.73 -28.44 -23.21
N GLY A 581 -0.96 -28.54 -24.31
CA GLY A 581 -1.34 -29.34 -25.47
C GLY A 581 -1.14 -30.86 -25.30
N ASN A 582 -0.07 -31.28 -24.62
CA ASN A 582 0.37 -32.69 -24.59
C ASN A 582 0.31 -33.34 -23.19
N GLY A 583 0.10 -32.57 -22.13
CA GLY A 583 0.13 -33.04 -20.75
C GLY A 583 1.43 -33.79 -20.42
N ALA A 584 1.30 -35.01 -19.87
CA ALA A 584 2.44 -35.86 -19.48
C ALA A 584 3.37 -36.27 -20.65
N ALA A 585 2.98 -36.04 -21.90
CA ALA A 585 3.83 -36.31 -23.06
C ALA A 585 4.72 -35.11 -23.47
N ALA A 586 4.57 -33.95 -22.82
CA ALA A 586 5.43 -32.79 -23.05
C ALA A 586 6.90 -33.10 -22.70
N PRO A 587 7.88 -32.53 -23.43
CA PRO A 587 9.31 -32.82 -23.25
C PRO A 587 9.92 -32.05 -22.08
N VAL A 588 9.30 -32.14 -20.90
CA VAL A 588 9.66 -31.39 -19.68
C VAL A 588 9.93 -32.34 -18.51
N ASP A 589 10.41 -31.84 -17.37
CA ASP A 589 10.53 -32.65 -16.16
C ASP A 589 9.12 -33.04 -15.65
N PRO A 590 8.75 -34.33 -15.67
CA PRO A 590 7.42 -34.76 -15.29
C PRO A 590 7.23 -34.83 -13.77
N LEU A 591 8.26 -34.50 -12.98
CA LEU A 591 8.24 -34.47 -11.51
C LEU A 591 8.01 -33.05 -10.94
N ILE A 592 7.72 -32.07 -11.80
CA ILE A 592 7.36 -30.69 -11.44
C ILE A 592 5.83 -30.55 -11.45
N SER A 593 5.30 -29.79 -10.49
CA SER A 593 3.92 -29.30 -10.54
C SER A 593 3.88 -27.94 -11.23
N TYR A 594 3.31 -27.93 -12.43
CA TYR A 594 3.20 -26.69 -13.22
C TYR A 594 2.13 -25.75 -12.68
N ASP A 595 1.13 -26.25 -11.93
CA ASP A 595 0.23 -25.41 -11.13
C ASP A 595 0.97 -24.58 -10.06
N VAL A 596 2.19 -24.98 -9.65
CA VAL A 596 3.02 -24.20 -8.72
C VAL A 596 4.01 -23.33 -9.48
N LEU A 597 4.59 -23.87 -10.55
CA LEU A 597 5.64 -23.21 -11.30
C LEU A 597 5.11 -22.14 -12.26
N CYS A 598 3.86 -22.23 -12.71
CA CYS A 598 3.36 -21.44 -13.83
C CYS A 598 2.00 -20.77 -13.56
N ASP A 599 1.48 -20.79 -12.33
CA ASP A 599 0.27 -20.04 -11.94
C ASP A 599 0.62 -18.57 -11.66
N PHE A 600 0.57 -17.74 -12.71
CA PHE A 600 0.92 -16.32 -12.68
C PHE A 600 -0.27 -15.44 -12.32
N ASP A 601 -1.47 -15.76 -12.82
CA ASP A 601 -2.68 -15.00 -12.55
C ASP A 601 -3.27 -15.29 -11.15
N SER A 602 -2.70 -16.27 -10.44
CA SER A 602 -3.01 -16.64 -9.06
C SER A 602 -4.42 -17.22 -8.89
N ASN A 603 -4.98 -17.77 -9.96
CA ASN A 603 -6.27 -18.45 -9.94
C ASN A 603 -6.19 -19.86 -9.35
N GLY A 604 -4.98 -20.38 -9.10
CA GLY A 604 -4.71 -21.69 -8.47
C GLY A 604 -4.38 -22.82 -9.44
N TRP A 605 -4.30 -22.54 -10.75
CA TRP A 605 -4.16 -23.52 -11.82
C TRP A 605 -3.14 -23.06 -12.85
N PHE A 606 -2.55 -24.00 -13.58
CA PHE A 606 -1.86 -23.68 -14.82
C PHE A 606 -2.78 -23.88 -16.03
N ASP A 607 -3.16 -22.78 -16.68
CA ASP A 607 -4.10 -22.77 -17.81
C ASP A 607 -3.68 -21.76 -18.92
N PRO A 608 -4.45 -21.61 -20.02
CA PRO A 608 -4.10 -20.67 -21.08
C PRO A 608 -3.93 -19.21 -20.63
N ASN A 609 -4.59 -18.76 -19.56
CA ASN A 609 -4.43 -17.40 -19.05
C ASN A 609 -3.02 -17.17 -18.50
N ASP A 610 -2.39 -18.18 -17.91
CA ASP A 610 -0.99 -18.08 -17.47
C ASP A 610 -0.02 -17.98 -18.64
N VAL A 611 -0.24 -18.76 -19.70
CA VAL A 611 0.55 -18.65 -20.94
C VAL A 611 0.40 -17.26 -21.54
N ARG A 612 -0.81 -16.70 -21.49
CA ARG A 612 -1.05 -15.32 -21.91
C ARG A 612 -0.31 -14.32 -21.03
N PHE A 613 -0.35 -14.48 -19.71
CA PHE A 613 0.39 -13.65 -18.76
C PHE A 613 1.90 -13.68 -19.06
N MET A 614 2.46 -14.88 -19.28
CA MET A 614 3.86 -15.05 -19.66
C MET A 614 4.19 -14.32 -20.95
N ALA A 615 3.37 -14.49 -21.99
CA ALA A 615 3.57 -13.88 -23.29
C ALA A 615 3.46 -12.34 -23.25
N ASP A 616 2.55 -11.83 -22.42
CA ASP A 616 2.28 -10.40 -22.31
C ASP A 616 3.27 -9.65 -21.42
N GLY A 617 3.85 -10.32 -20.43
CA GLY A 617 4.52 -9.63 -19.33
C GLY A 617 5.57 -10.41 -18.58
N VAL A 618 6.14 -11.50 -19.08
CA VAL A 618 7.25 -12.18 -18.36
C VAL A 618 8.44 -12.41 -19.27
N ILE A 619 8.19 -12.89 -20.48
CA ILE A 619 9.26 -13.38 -21.36
C ILE A 619 9.99 -12.23 -22.04
N LEU A 620 11.31 -12.17 -21.81
CA LEU A 620 12.18 -11.10 -22.25
C LEU A 620 12.86 -11.43 -23.59
N TRP A 621 13.13 -10.39 -24.37
CA TRP A 621 13.94 -10.47 -25.58
C TRP A 621 15.00 -9.36 -25.60
N PRO A 622 16.16 -9.61 -26.23
CA PRO A 622 17.12 -8.55 -26.53
C PRO A 622 16.47 -7.42 -27.32
N LEU A 623 16.70 -6.18 -26.88
CA LEU A 623 16.25 -5.01 -27.63
C LEU A 623 17.01 -4.91 -28.96
N THR A 624 16.27 -4.83 -30.06
CA THR A 624 16.85 -4.67 -31.41
C THR A 624 17.30 -3.24 -31.66
N ASP A 625 16.67 -2.26 -31.01
CA ASP A 625 17.13 -0.87 -31.04
C ASP A 625 18.06 -0.58 -29.86
N THR A 626 19.35 -0.48 -30.16
CA THR A 626 20.40 -0.12 -29.18
C THR A 626 20.40 1.36 -28.78
N SER A 627 19.50 2.19 -29.32
CA SER A 627 19.34 3.60 -28.93
C SER A 627 18.68 3.75 -27.56
N ILE A 628 18.05 2.68 -27.06
CA ILE A 628 17.46 2.57 -25.74
C ILE A 628 18.58 2.26 -24.73
N SER A 629 18.98 3.25 -23.92
CA SER A 629 20.11 3.13 -22.99
C SER A 629 19.78 2.47 -21.66
N ASP A 630 18.50 2.38 -21.32
CA ASP A 630 18.08 2.14 -19.93
C ASP A 630 17.60 0.69 -19.69
N CYS A 631 17.52 -0.14 -20.73
CA CYS A 631 17.24 -1.58 -20.68
C CYS A 631 18.00 -2.31 -21.80
N SER A 632 18.57 -3.49 -21.55
CA SER A 632 19.17 -4.34 -22.60
C SER A 632 18.21 -5.37 -23.18
N GLU A 633 17.16 -5.69 -22.42
CA GLU A 633 16.11 -6.63 -22.76
C GLU A 633 14.77 -6.08 -22.28
N ALA A 634 13.70 -6.36 -23.01
CA ALA A 634 12.33 -6.01 -22.63
C ALA A 634 11.35 -7.09 -23.09
N VAL A 635 10.16 -7.10 -22.52
CA VAL A 635 9.08 -7.99 -22.93
C VAL A 635 8.67 -7.64 -24.36
N CYS A 636 8.81 -8.60 -25.28
CA CYS A 636 8.45 -8.43 -26.69
C CYS A 636 7.16 -9.17 -27.02
N ARG A 637 6.03 -8.50 -26.80
CA ARG A 637 4.69 -9.08 -26.98
C ARG A 637 4.51 -9.66 -28.38
N GLN A 638 4.92 -8.94 -29.42
CA GLN A 638 4.83 -9.43 -30.80
C GLN A 638 5.50 -10.81 -30.99
N LYS A 639 6.73 -10.98 -30.51
CA LYS A 639 7.46 -12.26 -30.63
C LYS A 639 6.91 -13.33 -29.69
N ASN A 640 6.51 -12.93 -28.48
CA ASN A 640 5.97 -13.85 -27.49
C ASN A 640 4.67 -14.49 -27.95
N PHE A 641 3.71 -13.69 -28.40
CA PHE A 641 2.43 -14.21 -28.89
C PHE A 641 2.63 -15.05 -30.17
N ALA A 642 3.52 -14.64 -31.08
CA ALA A 642 3.86 -15.46 -32.24
C ALA A 642 4.48 -16.81 -31.84
N MET A 643 5.37 -16.84 -30.84
CA MET A 643 5.94 -18.09 -30.31
C MET A 643 4.85 -19.01 -29.73
N VAL A 644 3.87 -18.45 -29.03
CA VAL A 644 2.74 -19.22 -28.48
C VAL A 644 1.97 -19.91 -29.60
N ASP A 645 1.61 -19.18 -30.65
CA ASP A 645 0.86 -19.72 -31.78
C ASP A 645 1.66 -20.71 -32.62
N ASP A 646 2.94 -20.41 -32.89
CA ASP A 646 3.85 -21.29 -33.63
C ASP A 646 4.11 -22.61 -32.88
N SER A 647 4.02 -22.59 -31.56
CA SER A 647 4.11 -23.77 -30.68
C SER A 647 2.80 -24.57 -30.62
N SER A 648 1.67 -23.92 -30.91
CA SER A 648 0.36 -24.55 -30.91
C SER A 648 0.08 -25.32 -32.19
N VAL A 649 -0.58 -26.46 -32.08
CA VAL A 649 -1.04 -27.24 -33.25
C VAL A 649 -2.10 -26.53 -34.07
N THR A 650 -2.81 -25.56 -33.48
CA THR A 650 -3.87 -24.80 -34.14
C THR A 650 -3.35 -23.59 -34.91
N GLY A 651 -2.16 -23.10 -34.58
CA GLY A 651 -1.67 -21.79 -35.04
C GLY A 651 -2.48 -20.59 -34.54
N ASN A 652 -3.36 -20.81 -33.56
CA ASN A 652 -4.17 -19.82 -32.84
C ASN A 652 -4.48 -20.45 -31.46
N PHE A 653 -3.56 -20.31 -30.52
CA PHE A 653 -3.62 -21.00 -29.23
C PHE A 653 -4.80 -20.53 -28.38
N PHE A 654 -5.04 -19.22 -28.35
CA PHE A 654 -6.08 -18.59 -27.55
C PHE A 654 -7.48 -18.67 -28.18
N SER A 655 -7.59 -19.23 -29.40
CA SER A 655 -8.84 -19.25 -30.18
C SER A 655 -9.40 -17.85 -30.43
N THR A 656 -8.51 -16.85 -30.56
CA THR A 656 -8.89 -15.45 -30.79
C THR A 656 -9.58 -15.30 -32.14
N VAL A 657 -10.67 -14.53 -32.15
CA VAL A 657 -11.42 -14.16 -33.35
C VAL A 657 -11.10 -12.73 -33.70
N LEU A 658 -10.81 -12.45 -34.98
CA LEU A 658 -10.71 -11.09 -35.46
C LEU A 658 -12.06 -10.63 -35.99
N ALA A 659 -12.50 -9.42 -35.63
CA ALA A 659 -13.72 -8.84 -36.18
C ALA A 659 -13.66 -8.72 -37.73
N HIS A 660 -12.46 -8.47 -38.25
CA HIS A 660 -12.15 -8.51 -39.68
C HIS A 660 -10.75 -9.09 -39.93
N GLY A 661 -10.48 -9.53 -41.16
CA GLY A 661 -9.18 -10.03 -41.58
C GLY A 661 -8.96 -11.54 -41.34
N THR A 662 -7.74 -11.99 -41.64
CA THR A 662 -7.29 -13.37 -41.44
C THR A 662 -6.30 -13.45 -40.29
N TYR A 663 -6.61 -14.25 -39.27
CA TYR A 663 -5.72 -14.47 -38.14
C TYR A 663 -4.34 -14.98 -38.57
N LYS A 664 -3.29 -14.30 -38.10
CA LYS A 664 -1.87 -14.66 -38.23
C LYS A 664 -1.29 -14.95 -36.84
N SER A 665 -0.19 -15.71 -36.85
CA SER A 665 0.57 -16.02 -35.64
C SER A 665 0.95 -14.73 -34.90
N GLY A 666 0.53 -14.61 -33.65
CA GLY A 666 0.78 -13.47 -32.77
C GLY A 666 -0.32 -12.41 -32.72
N ASP A 667 -1.41 -12.53 -33.47
CA ASP A 667 -2.46 -11.52 -33.53
C ASP A 667 -3.28 -11.42 -32.23
N SER A 668 -3.28 -12.46 -31.40
CA SER A 668 -3.89 -12.44 -30.06
C SER A 668 -3.30 -11.39 -29.11
N ARG A 669 -2.16 -10.77 -29.44
CA ARG A 669 -1.61 -9.65 -28.66
C ARG A 669 -2.49 -8.40 -28.70
N ALA A 670 -3.38 -8.28 -29.69
CA ALA A 670 -4.25 -7.12 -29.86
C ALA A 670 -5.58 -7.22 -29.10
N ASP A 671 -5.91 -8.39 -28.55
CA ASP A 671 -7.03 -8.57 -27.61
C ASP A 671 -6.51 -8.11 -26.25
N ILE A 672 -6.82 -6.88 -25.83
CA ILE A 672 -6.24 -6.19 -24.67
C ILE A 672 -7.29 -5.48 -23.80
N ALA A 673 -8.53 -5.42 -24.26
CA ALA A 673 -9.63 -4.84 -23.53
C ALA A 673 -10.90 -5.68 -23.72
N MET A 674 -11.89 -5.45 -22.86
CA MET A 674 -13.21 -6.07 -23.04
C MET A 674 -14.33 -5.07 -22.74
N LEU A 675 -15.50 -5.27 -23.36
CA LEU A 675 -16.72 -4.54 -23.00
C LEU A 675 -17.59 -5.38 -22.06
N LYS A 676 -17.93 -4.81 -20.90
CA LYS A 676 -18.89 -5.41 -19.98
C LYS A 676 -19.91 -4.36 -19.57
N GLU A 677 -21.20 -4.69 -19.69
CA GLU A 677 -22.29 -3.75 -19.36
C GLU A 677 -22.16 -2.36 -20.02
N GLY A 678 -21.57 -2.29 -21.21
CA GLY A 678 -21.37 -1.05 -21.98
C GLY A 678 -20.25 -0.13 -21.47
N LYS A 679 -19.37 -0.62 -20.58
CA LYS A 679 -18.16 0.10 -20.16
C LYS A 679 -16.93 -0.62 -20.71
N LEU A 680 -15.90 0.16 -21.04
CA LEU A 680 -14.58 -0.35 -21.40
C LEU A 680 -13.85 -0.83 -20.15
N TYR A 681 -13.49 -2.11 -20.13
CA TYR A 681 -12.73 -2.77 -19.08
C TYR A 681 -11.32 -3.03 -19.59
N ALA A 682 -10.37 -2.25 -19.08
CA ALA A 682 -8.96 -2.37 -19.35
C ALA A 682 -8.18 -1.77 -18.18
N GLN A 683 -6.92 -2.18 -18.03
CA GLN A 683 -6.19 -1.97 -16.80
C GLN A 683 -4.77 -1.52 -17.05
N ALA A 684 -4.61 -0.20 -17.09
CA ALA A 684 -3.31 0.45 -17.22
C ALA A 684 -2.34 -0.08 -16.15
N GLY A 685 -1.37 -0.89 -16.61
CA GLY A 685 -0.29 -1.40 -15.79
C GLY A 685 -0.42 -2.84 -15.28
N ALA A 686 -1.53 -3.53 -15.51
CA ALA A 686 -1.63 -4.94 -15.15
C ALA A 686 -1.57 -5.86 -16.38
N ALA A 687 -1.78 -7.15 -16.15
CA ALA A 687 -2.08 -8.09 -17.22
C ALA A 687 -3.40 -7.66 -17.92
N PRO A 688 -3.45 -7.61 -19.27
CA PRO A 688 -4.64 -7.16 -19.99
C PRO A 688 -5.82 -8.10 -19.79
N LEU A 689 -7.01 -7.52 -19.70
CA LEU A 689 -8.27 -8.26 -19.71
C LEU A 689 -8.66 -8.57 -21.16
N VAL A 690 -9.22 -9.75 -21.39
CA VAL A 690 -9.58 -10.21 -22.75
C VAL A 690 -10.93 -10.86 -22.79
N ASP A 691 -11.56 -10.80 -23.96
CA ASP A 691 -12.80 -11.50 -24.26
C ASP A 691 -12.69 -12.51 -25.43
N GLY A 692 -11.50 -12.65 -26.01
CA GLY A 692 -11.21 -13.58 -27.09
C GLY A 692 -11.51 -13.01 -28.48
N VAL A 693 -11.86 -11.73 -28.59
CA VAL A 693 -12.15 -11.06 -29.86
C VAL A 693 -11.27 -9.81 -29.97
N VAL A 694 -10.61 -9.63 -31.12
CA VAL A 694 -9.98 -8.36 -31.47
C VAL A 694 -10.99 -7.52 -32.24
N ASP A 695 -11.48 -6.45 -31.64
CA ASP A 695 -12.52 -5.60 -32.24
C ASP A 695 -12.37 -4.10 -31.90
N GLN A 696 -13.42 -3.31 -32.13
CA GLN A 696 -13.40 -1.88 -31.89
C GLN A 696 -13.17 -1.50 -30.41
N THR A 697 -13.41 -2.43 -29.48
CA THR A 697 -13.17 -2.27 -28.04
C THR A 697 -11.69 -2.04 -27.77
N ASP A 698 -10.85 -2.89 -28.34
CA ASP A 698 -9.40 -2.83 -28.19
C ASP A 698 -8.82 -1.59 -28.90
N ILE A 699 -9.34 -1.25 -30.08
CA ILE A 699 -8.99 -0.01 -30.81
C ILE A 699 -9.26 1.20 -29.92
N SER A 700 -10.46 1.25 -29.33
CA SER A 700 -10.88 2.32 -28.43
C SER A 700 -9.98 2.41 -27.20
N TYR A 701 -9.41 1.30 -26.74
CA TYR A 701 -8.48 1.30 -25.61
C TYR A 701 -7.12 1.89 -25.97
N ILE A 702 -6.52 1.50 -27.10
CA ILE A 702 -5.25 2.09 -27.56
C ILE A 702 -5.42 3.61 -27.74
N GLN A 703 -6.49 4.06 -28.41
CA GLN A 703 -6.77 5.50 -28.54
C GLN A 703 -6.89 6.19 -27.18
N LYS A 704 -7.65 5.61 -26.23
CA LYS A 704 -7.78 6.16 -24.88
C LYS A 704 -6.43 6.34 -24.18
N VAL A 705 -5.47 5.43 -24.40
CA VAL A 705 -4.10 5.57 -23.89
C VAL A 705 -3.36 6.71 -24.60
N LEU A 706 -3.38 6.74 -25.94
CA LEU A 706 -2.73 7.77 -26.75
C LEU A 706 -3.20 9.20 -26.43
N ASP A 707 -4.49 9.35 -26.19
CA ASP A 707 -5.10 10.64 -25.90
C ASP A 707 -4.87 11.09 -24.44
N GLY A 708 -4.11 10.31 -23.67
CA GLY A 708 -3.85 10.55 -22.24
C GLY A 708 -5.11 10.41 -21.38
N ARG A 709 -6.22 9.95 -21.98
CA ARG A 709 -7.56 9.86 -21.40
C ARG A 709 -7.74 8.71 -20.39
N LEU A 710 -6.64 8.06 -20.00
CA LEU A 710 -6.60 7.43 -18.68
C LEU A 710 -6.86 8.47 -17.58
N LEU A 711 -6.52 9.74 -17.81
CA LEU A 711 -6.97 10.89 -17.02
C LEU A 711 -7.60 11.95 -17.94
N SER A 712 -8.63 12.65 -17.48
CA SER A 712 -9.46 13.54 -18.30
C SER A 712 -8.77 14.78 -18.93
N ASP A 713 -7.46 14.96 -18.85
CA ASP A 713 -6.79 16.20 -19.33
C ASP A 713 -5.28 16.04 -19.66
N ILE A 714 -4.95 15.74 -20.92
CA ILE A 714 -3.56 15.56 -21.39
C ILE A 714 -2.78 16.88 -21.53
N CYS A 715 -3.47 18.00 -21.81
CA CYS A 715 -2.85 19.30 -22.07
C CYS A 715 -2.03 19.83 -20.89
N LYS A 716 -2.27 19.28 -19.70
CA LYS A 716 -1.64 19.65 -18.45
C LYS A 716 -0.25 19.03 -18.24
N TYR A 717 -0.02 17.81 -18.73
CA TYR A 717 1.10 16.97 -18.26
C TYR A 717 2.34 17.00 -19.15
N GLN A 718 2.41 17.87 -20.17
CA GLN A 718 3.51 17.92 -21.15
C GLN A 718 3.83 16.58 -21.81
N VAL A 719 2.87 15.65 -21.84
CA VAL A 719 2.98 14.44 -22.66
C VAL A 719 3.16 14.89 -24.09
N ARG A 720 4.12 14.31 -24.81
CA ARG A 720 4.40 14.68 -26.19
C ARG A 720 3.13 14.40 -27.00
N GLU A 721 2.65 15.41 -27.73
CA GLU A 721 1.31 15.45 -28.37
C GLU A 721 0.91 14.27 -29.28
N ASN A 722 1.74 13.24 -29.50
CA ASN A 722 1.40 12.07 -30.32
C ASN A 722 2.15 10.77 -29.92
N ARG A 723 2.76 10.67 -28.73
CA ARG A 723 3.44 9.44 -28.27
C ARG A 723 3.69 9.40 -26.76
N LEU A 724 3.55 8.22 -26.17
CA LEU A 724 3.96 7.92 -24.80
C LEU A 724 5.19 7.02 -24.82
N SER A 725 6.20 7.29 -24.00
CA SER A 725 7.38 6.44 -23.87
C SER A 725 7.36 5.62 -22.59
N TRP A 726 7.49 4.30 -22.68
CA TRP A 726 7.58 3.45 -21.49
C TRP A 726 8.79 3.75 -20.61
N LEU A 727 9.86 4.26 -21.22
CA LEU A 727 11.09 4.64 -20.55
C LEU A 727 10.98 5.96 -19.77
N ASP A 728 10.06 6.85 -20.16
CA ASP A 728 9.84 8.11 -19.45
C ASP A 728 9.04 7.85 -18.17
N PRO A 729 9.58 8.20 -16.98
CA PRO A 729 8.89 8.00 -15.72
C PRO A 729 7.51 8.63 -15.59
N ILE A 730 7.25 9.71 -16.34
CA ILE A 730 5.98 10.39 -16.33
C ILE A 730 5.01 9.68 -17.26
N ASP A 731 5.39 9.47 -18.53
CA ASP A 731 4.53 8.87 -19.55
C ASP A 731 3.99 7.51 -19.10
N ARG A 732 4.82 6.65 -18.50
CA ARG A 732 4.39 5.31 -18.06
C ARG A 732 3.22 5.30 -17.07
N VAL A 733 3.03 6.37 -16.30
CA VAL A 733 1.90 6.48 -15.35
C VAL A 733 0.57 6.56 -16.10
N PHE A 734 0.60 7.07 -17.33
CA PHE A 734 -0.52 7.28 -18.25
C PHE A 734 -0.46 6.35 -19.46
N ALA A 735 0.43 5.36 -19.44
CA ALA A 735 0.60 4.39 -20.50
C ALA A 735 0.10 3.01 -20.05
N ASP A 736 -0.16 2.15 -21.02
CA ASP A 736 -0.22 0.71 -20.81
C ASP A 736 0.71 0.03 -21.80
N TYR A 737 1.71 -0.70 -21.29
CA TYR A 737 2.68 -1.41 -22.13
C TYR A 737 2.03 -2.42 -23.08
N SER A 738 0.83 -2.92 -22.76
CA SER A 738 0.07 -3.80 -23.65
C SER A 738 -0.49 -3.08 -24.89
N CYS A 739 -0.46 -1.76 -24.95
CA CYS A 739 -0.78 -1.00 -26.15
C CYS A 739 0.41 -0.88 -27.12
N ASP A 740 1.63 -1.23 -26.71
CA ASP A 740 2.77 -1.33 -27.62
C ASP A 740 2.64 -2.63 -28.45
N MET A 741 2.36 -2.46 -29.74
CA MET A 741 2.07 -3.53 -30.70
C MET A 741 3.28 -3.92 -31.54
N ASN A 742 4.32 -3.10 -31.56
CA ASN A 742 5.51 -3.23 -32.39
C ASN A 742 6.81 -3.46 -31.59
N ASN A 743 6.73 -3.33 -30.27
CA ASN A 743 7.80 -3.45 -29.29
C ASN A 743 8.95 -2.44 -29.45
N ASP A 744 8.64 -1.18 -29.73
CA ASP A 744 9.60 -0.08 -29.78
C ASP A 744 9.65 0.75 -28.48
N LEU A 745 8.88 0.35 -27.46
CA LEU A 745 8.71 1.01 -26.16
C LEU A 745 8.03 2.39 -26.24
N TYR A 746 7.43 2.70 -27.38
CA TYR A 746 6.52 3.80 -27.57
C TYR A 746 5.10 3.25 -27.74
N ILE A 747 4.14 4.03 -27.26
CA ILE A 747 2.73 3.83 -27.58
C ILE A 747 2.35 5.06 -28.39
N ASP A 748 2.17 4.87 -29.69
CA ASP A 748 1.88 5.92 -30.65
C ASP A 748 0.88 5.49 -31.75
N LEU A 749 0.70 6.34 -32.76
CA LEU A 749 -0.22 6.06 -33.86
C LEU A 749 0.17 4.82 -34.69
N GLU A 750 1.44 4.42 -34.69
CA GLU A 750 1.88 3.22 -35.40
C GLU A 750 1.33 1.95 -34.74
N ASP A 751 1.18 1.92 -33.42
CA ASP A 751 0.54 0.78 -32.73
C ASP A 751 -0.92 0.62 -33.11
N LEU A 752 -1.64 1.75 -33.19
CA LEU A 752 -3.01 1.80 -33.68
C LEU A 752 -3.10 1.34 -35.15
N ARG A 753 -2.13 1.74 -35.99
CA ARG A 753 -2.08 1.30 -37.40
C ARG A 753 -1.80 -0.19 -37.53
N ILE A 754 -0.89 -0.75 -36.76
CA ILE A 754 -0.63 -2.20 -36.77
C ILE A 754 -1.90 -2.96 -36.38
N MET A 755 -2.64 -2.47 -35.39
CA MET A 755 -3.90 -3.07 -35.00
C MET A 755 -4.94 -3.06 -36.13
N VAL A 756 -5.15 -1.92 -36.78
CA VAL A 756 -6.20 -1.75 -37.79
C VAL A 756 -5.80 -2.29 -39.16
N GLU A 757 -4.62 -1.92 -39.66
CA GLU A 757 -4.15 -2.19 -41.01
C GLU A 757 -3.52 -3.59 -41.15
N ASP A 758 -2.73 -4.04 -40.16
CA ASP A 758 -2.00 -5.32 -40.27
C ASP A 758 -2.74 -6.51 -39.66
N ILE A 759 -3.35 -6.33 -38.48
CA ILE A 759 -4.08 -7.39 -37.76
C ILE A 759 -5.51 -7.50 -38.28
N LEU A 760 -6.29 -6.43 -38.19
CA LEU A 760 -7.69 -6.44 -38.65
C LEU A 760 -7.81 -6.35 -40.17
N GLU A 761 -6.72 -6.11 -40.90
CA GLU A 761 -6.69 -6.02 -42.37
C GLU A 761 -7.74 -5.06 -42.94
N THR A 762 -7.99 -3.93 -42.27
CA THR A 762 -8.89 -2.86 -42.70
C THR A 762 -8.22 -1.48 -42.68
N GLU A 763 -8.97 -0.40 -42.78
CA GLU A 763 -8.48 0.97 -42.84
C GLU A 763 -8.90 1.79 -41.61
N ILE A 764 -8.05 2.72 -41.18
CA ILE A 764 -8.41 3.69 -40.12
C ILE A 764 -9.64 4.47 -40.55
N GLY A 765 -10.67 4.43 -39.71
CA GLY A 765 -12.00 5.00 -39.96
C GLY A 765 -13.04 4.00 -40.44
N ASP A 766 -12.70 2.73 -40.70
CA ASP A 766 -13.69 1.65 -40.76
C ASP A 766 -14.18 1.36 -39.33
N PHE A 767 -15.34 1.90 -38.94
CA PHE A 767 -15.86 1.80 -37.58
C PHE A 767 -16.73 0.57 -37.40
N ASP A 768 -17.39 0.09 -38.46
CA ASP A 768 -18.18 -1.15 -38.40
C ASP A 768 -17.34 -2.41 -38.66
N LEU A 769 -16.05 -2.24 -38.99
CA LEU A 769 -15.06 -3.28 -39.29
C LEU A 769 -15.53 -4.22 -40.41
N ASN A 770 -16.20 -3.69 -41.43
CA ASN A 770 -16.67 -4.46 -42.57
C ASN A 770 -15.60 -4.70 -43.67
N GLY A 771 -14.41 -4.11 -43.49
CA GLY A 771 -13.26 -4.24 -44.39
C GLY A 771 -13.11 -3.10 -45.38
N ALA A 772 -13.91 -2.04 -45.27
CA ALA A 772 -13.79 -0.86 -46.11
C ALA A 772 -14.34 0.39 -45.42
N LYS A 773 -13.52 1.43 -45.39
CA LYS A 773 -13.95 2.77 -44.99
C LYS A 773 -14.92 3.36 -46.02
N ASP A 774 -16.21 3.49 -45.66
CA ASP A 774 -17.25 3.92 -46.59
C ASP A 774 -18.31 4.88 -46.00
N ASN A 775 -19.44 5.06 -46.70
CA ASN A 775 -20.49 5.97 -46.27
C ASN A 775 -21.22 5.50 -44.99
N SER A 776 -21.15 4.21 -44.68
CA SER A 776 -21.71 3.61 -43.47
C SER A 776 -20.92 4.10 -42.25
N ASP A 777 -19.59 4.06 -42.33
CA ASP A 777 -18.69 4.59 -41.30
C ASP A 777 -18.85 6.10 -41.13
N ARG A 778 -18.92 6.82 -42.24
CA ARG A 778 -19.21 8.25 -42.22
C ARG A 778 -20.54 8.55 -41.51
N GLN A 779 -21.52 7.65 -41.64
CA GLN A 779 -22.81 7.78 -40.97
C GLN A 779 -22.73 7.49 -39.47
N VAL A 780 -21.79 6.67 -38.99
CA VAL A 780 -21.50 6.48 -37.57
C VAL A 780 -21.12 7.82 -36.93
N ILE A 781 -20.14 8.54 -37.50
CA ILE A 781 -19.74 9.88 -37.04
C ILE A 781 -20.95 10.84 -37.00
N ILE A 782 -21.74 10.88 -38.08
CA ILE A 782 -22.90 11.77 -38.18
C ILE A 782 -23.96 11.45 -37.11
N ASN A 783 -24.18 10.17 -36.82
CA ASN A 783 -25.19 9.75 -35.85
C ASN A 783 -24.80 10.11 -34.42
N ASN A 784 -23.50 10.15 -34.13
CA ASN A 784 -22.97 10.42 -32.79
C ASN A 784 -22.48 11.87 -32.63
N MET A 785 -22.69 12.74 -33.61
CA MET A 785 -22.19 14.11 -33.58
C MET A 785 -22.62 14.92 -32.34
N ASN A 786 -21.65 15.56 -31.69
CA ASN A 786 -21.70 16.24 -30.39
C ASN A 786 -22.03 15.33 -29.18
N GLN A 787 -21.77 14.04 -29.29
CA GLN A 787 -21.87 13.10 -28.17
C GLN A 787 -20.47 12.70 -27.71
N ALA A 788 -20.38 12.33 -26.43
CA ALA A 788 -19.18 11.68 -25.94
C ALA A 788 -19.04 10.33 -26.65
N GLY A 789 -17.84 10.00 -27.12
CA GLY A 789 -17.61 8.80 -27.93
C GLY A 789 -16.22 8.22 -27.81
N THR A 790 -16.09 7.04 -28.39
CA THR A 790 -14.86 6.28 -28.62
C THR A 790 -14.72 5.95 -30.10
N TYR A 791 -13.74 5.13 -30.50
CA TYR A 791 -13.65 4.64 -31.89
C TYR A 791 -14.98 4.08 -32.39
N ILE A 792 -15.66 3.28 -31.56
CA ILE A 792 -16.99 2.69 -31.86
C ILE A 792 -18.01 3.75 -32.29
N ASP A 793 -17.92 4.96 -31.74
CA ASP A 793 -18.88 6.02 -31.94
C ASP A 793 -18.47 6.96 -33.09
N GLY A 794 -17.27 6.80 -33.64
CA GLY A 794 -16.72 7.65 -34.69
C GLY A 794 -15.80 8.77 -34.20
N ASP A 795 -15.28 8.69 -32.97
CA ASP A 795 -14.22 9.59 -32.45
C ASP A 795 -12.87 9.18 -33.07
N LEU A 796 -12.57 9.75 -34.24
CA LEU A 796 -11.37 9.44 -35.02
C LEU A 796 -10.16 10.26 -34.53
N THR A 797 -10.41 11.46 -34.03
CA THR A 797 -9.39 12.38 -33.54
C THR A 797 -8.90 12.04 -32.15
N GLY A 798 -9.68 11.27 -31.40
CA GLY A 798 -9.29 10.87 -30.05
C GLY A 798 -9.55 11.97 -29.01
N ASP A 799 -10.52 12.86 -29.19
CA ASP A 799 -10.78 13.94 -28.23
C ASP A 799 -11.96 13.69 -27.26
N ALA A 800 -12.57 12.50 -27.35
CA ALA A 800 -13.75 12.06 -26.60
C ALA A 800 -15.08 12.62 -27.05
N ILE A 801 -15.10 13.42 -28.12
CA ILE A 801 -16.30 14.08 -28.60
C ILE A 801 -16.38 13.89 -30.10
N VAL A 802 -17.37 13.11 -30.55
CA VAL A 802 -17.57 12.95 -31.99
C VAL A 802 -18.04 14.28 -32.58
N ASP A 803 -17.21 14.95 -33.36
CA ASP A 803 -17.47 16.31 -33.82
C ASP A 803 -17.09 16.55 -35.30
N SER A 804 -16.99 17.82 -35.70
CA SER A 804 -16.63 18.17 -37.08
C SER A 804 -15.17 17.90 -37.45
N ALA A 805 -14.27 17.83 -36.47
CA ALA A 805 -12.87 17.46 -36.64
C ALA A 805 -12.77 15.98 -36.99
N ASP A 806 -13.54 15.09 -36.37
CA ASP A 806 -13.59 13.66 -36.74
C ASP A 806 -14.08 13.47 -38.17
N LEU A 807 -15.14 14.19 -38.55
CA LEU A 807 -15.66 14.12 -39.92
C LEU A 807 -14.62 14.64 -40.93
N ALA A 808 -13.88 15.68 -40.57
CA ALA A 808 -12.82 16.23 -41.42
C ALA A 808 -11.62 15.28 -41.52
N ALA A 809 -11.23 14.62 -40.42
CA ALA A 809 -10.20 13.59 -40.40
C ALA A 809 -10.62 12.39 -41.26
N PHE A 810 -11.88 11.94 -41.12
CA PHE A 810 -12.45 10.87 -41.93
C PHE A 810 -12.42 11.22 -43.42
N ASP A 811 -12.79 12.45 -43.82
CA ASP A 811 -12.78 12.84 -45.23
C ASP A 811 -11.34 13.11 -45.76
N ALA A 812 -10.32 13.19 -44.89
CA ALA A 812 -8.93 13.49 -45.25
C ALA A 812 -8.03 12.25 -45.43
N PHE A 813 -8.29 11.19 -44.68
CA PHE A 813 -7.72 9.85 -44.90
C PHE A 813 -8.35 9.22 -46.15
#